data_AF-A0AAN6J8C8-F1
#
_entry.id   AF-A0AAN6J8C8-F1
#
_cell.length_a   1.000
_cell.length_b   1.000
_cell.length_c   1.000
_cell.angle_alpha   90.00
_cell.angle_beta   90.00
_cell.angle_gamma   90.00
#
_symmetry.space_group_name_H-M   'P 1'
#
loop_
_entity.id
_entity.type
_entity.pdbx_description
1 polymer ?
#
loop_
_entity_poly.entity_id
_entity_poly.type
_entity_poly.pdbx_seq_one_letter_code
_entity_poly.pdbx_strand_id
1 'polypeptide(L)'
;MNSADKGQALEAWFREHGGYLNPSVNIAYSHEAGYRWQANAPLAPGSKITTVPHSLALSYLNALVDDDFPIFRDRRHDFKVETLGFFYLMAQFIHRERSFWKHYLDTLPSPDSDLTTPLWFDDAEDLAWLHGTDVLHTMLGRREVYERYYHDGVRTLQNGGVDTTPYTWDLFRWSITMFTSRSFSSRAIAPQESKYWTTYKMNAPGRRQTVLLEMSHAPAEDLDFSVLFPVQDASNHSNDAHVDWAFDPGRFSISINDPVKVGGEVLNNYGWKGNDELLMGYGFCVPDNPYDTVMLTLKPPPEDLQTELGRVHPGYFTAGGQWSSERATFRLPRLPPASHEAEQIFQDLPEPLLELLLYILRWERDLPFAFQELPLEYVTTNPAGRHYLPHVARMIVQSLVPKLQKLQDVALHVIDPRNVKQRQASVYLSGQVAIIQATIAGLRTFTRSLLKPPTVPGPRFVTLEGLLELWSHRASAETVMPFMAGIEAVSGTPDVEQLRQAGWEEDVMILLLCYIYLEAARPGQGRRSTVGDHGNVATVPTSSRETRGWTEDALPEYVDLAEPRTEEQDSGVLDHASGLMELVATAAGQVGAGDSMWDDDRWCALLISELGGKMLQFDGLTMMVPRAHGSAEAARLVIYLRA
;
A
#
# COMPACT_ATOMS: atom_id res chain seq x y z
N MET A 1 19.47 -34.16 28.01
CA MET A 1 20.20 -32.87 28.07
C MET A 1 19.20 -31.77 28.31
N ASN A 2 19.45 -30.92 29.29
CA ASN A 2 18.68 -29.70 29.48
C ASN A 2 19.03 -28.67 28.36
N SER A 3 18.34 -27.53 28.28
CA SER A 3 18.61 -26.54 27.21
C SER A 3 20.03 -25.95 27.27
N ALA A 4 20.61 -25.79 28.46
CA ALA A 4 21.98 -25.29 28.59
C ALA A 4 23.00 -26.30 28.05
N ASP A 5 22.84 -27.59 28.36
CA ASP A 5 23.70 -28.67 27.86
C ASP A 5 23.65 -28.74 26.32
N LYS A 6 22.45 -28.56 25.74
CA LYS A 6 22.25 -28.54 24.28
C LYS A 6 22.96 -27.36 23.63
N GLY A 7 22.83 -26.16 24.21
CA GLY A 7 23.54 -24.96 23.72
C GLY A 7 25.06 -25.12 23.77
N GLN A 8 25.59 -25.70 24.85
CA GLN A 8 27.01 -26.00 24.98
C GLN A 8 27.48 -27.05 23.96
N ALA A 9 26.69 -28.11 23.73
CA ALA A 9 27.00 -29.13 22.74
C ALA A 9 27.01 -28.55 21.32
N LEU A 10 26.06 -27.66 20.99
CA LEU A 10 26.05 -26.93 19.73
C LEU A 10 27.29 -26.06 19.57
N GLU A 11 27.66 -25.29 20.59
CA GLU A 11 28.86 -24.44 20.54
C GLU A 11 30.14 -25.28 20.34
N ALA A 12 30.28 -26.40 21.08
CA ALA A 12 31.42 -27.30 20.94
C ALA A 12 31.52 -27.88 19.53
N TRP A 13 30.41 -28.42 19.00
CA TRP A 13 30.34 -28.92 17.63
C TRP A 13 30.67 -27.84 16.61
N PHE A 14 30.14 -26.63 16.78
CA PHE A 14 30.37 -25.50 15.89
C PHE A 14 31.85 -25.14 15.82
N ARG A 15 32.52 -25.04 16.97
CA ARG A 15 33.97 -24.76 17.06
C ARG A 15 34.82 -25.89 16.49
N GLU A 16 34.48 -27.15 16.78
CA GLU A 16 35.19 -28.32 16.25
C GLU A 16 35.21 -28.34 14.72
N HIS A 17 34.14 -27.86 14.08
CA HIS A 17 34.01 -27.84 12.62
C HIS A 17 34.38 -26.49 11.98
N GLY A 18 35.19 -25.69 12.65
CA GLY A 18 35.78 -24.45 12.11
C GLY A 18 34.91 -23.21 12.24
N GLY A 19 33.79 -23.29 12.94
CA GLY A 19 32.97 -22.14 13.34
C GLY A 19 33.70 -21.26 14.36
N TYR A 20 33.58 -19.95 14.21
CA TYR A 20 34.03 -18.99 15.20
C TYR A 20 32.82 -18.37 15.89
N LEU A 21 32.75 -18.49 17.22
CA LEU A 21 31.89 -17.68 18.09
C LEU A 21 32.78 -16.86 19.00
N ASN A 22 32.52 -15.55 19.11
CA ASN A 22 33.29 -14.65 19.95
C ASN A 22 33.39 -15.20 21.39
N PRO A 23 34.58 -15.28 22.02
CA PRO A 23 34.73 -15.79 23.38
C PRO A 23 33.89 -15.04 24.43
N SER A 24 33.58 -13.78 24.14
CA SER A 24 32.74 -12.92 24.96
C SER A 24 31.23 -13.14 24.75
N VAL A 25 30.85 -14.17 23.97
CA VAL A 25 29.46 -14.53 23.67
C VAL A 25 29.23 -16.01 23.96
N ASN A 26 28.08 -16.35 24.55
CA ASN A 26 27.60 -17.72 24.70
C ASN A 26 26.22 -17.90 24.06
N ILE A 27 25.88 -19.15 23.76
CA ILE A 27 24.53 -19.53 23.33
C ILE A 27 23.66 -19.76 24.57
N ALA A 28 22.85 -18.77 24.92
CA ALA A 28 21.95 -18.82 26.07
C ALA A 28 20.54 -19.23 25.65
N TYR A 29 19.72 -19.71 26.59
CA TYR A 29 18.32 -20.06 26.36
C TYR A 29 17.41 -19.39 27.40
N SER A 30 16.25 -18.88 26.95
CA SER A 30 15.11 -18.66 27.84
C SER A 30 13.80 -19.06 27.16
N HIS A 31 12.74 -19.21 27.95
CA HIS A 31 11.43 -19.58 27.42
C HIS A 31 10.83 -18.48 26.52
N GLU A 32 11.14 -17.21 26.77
CA GLU A 32 10.59 -16.09 26.01
C GLU A 32 11.28 -15.89 24.65
N ALA A 33 12.60 -16.04 24.61
CA ALA A 33 13.42 -15.66 23.46
C ALA A 33 14.07 -16.87 22.74
N GLY A 34 13.84 -18.09 23.23
CA GLY A 34 14.51 -19.29 22.73
C GLY A 34 16.02 -19.24 22.93
N TYR A 35 16.75 -19.94 22.06
CA TYR A 35 18.21 -19.81 21.99
C TYR A 35 18.60 -18.47 21.38
N ARG A 36 19.55 -17.79 22.02
CA ARG A 36 20.04 -16.47 21.63
C ARG A 36 21.52 -16.30 21.92
N TRP A 37 22.13 -15.29 21.31
CA TRP A 37 23.45 -14.82 21.71
C TRP A 37 23.36 -13.92 22.93
N GLN A 38 24.13 -14.24 23.96
CA GLN A 38 24.27 -13.40 25.14
C GLN A 38 25.73 -13.05 25.36
N ALA A 39 26.01 -11.79 25.66
CA ALA A 39 27.34 -11.32 26.00
C ALA A 39 27.71 -11.80 27.41
N ASN A 40 28.79 -12.55 27.56
CA ASN A 40 29.36 -12.95 28.86
C ASN A 40 30.47 -11.97 29.32
N ALA A 41 30.87 -11.03 28.46
CA ALA A 41 31.74 -9.89 28.75
C ALA A 41 31.34 -8.71 27.84
N PRO A 42 31.75 -7.45 28.16
CA PRO A 42 31.43 -6.30 27.31
C PRO A 42 31.98 -6.44 25.89
N LEU A 43 31.17 -6.08 24.89
CA LEU A 43 31.55 -6.06 23.47
C LEU A 43 31.63 -4.62 22.97
N ALA A 44 32.67 -4.31 22.20
CA ALA A 44 32.86 -3.00 21.58
C ALA A 44 32.26 -2.98 20.15
N PRO A 45 31.89 -1.79 19.62
CA PRO A 45 31.61 -1.62 18.19
C PRO A 45 32.70 -2.23 17.30
N GLY A 46 32.31 -2.86 16.20
CA GLY A 46 33.20 -3.60 15.30
C GLY A 46 33.56 -5.01 15.78
N SER A 47 33.03 -5.47 16.91
CA SER A 47 33.28 -6.84 17.39
C SER A 47 32.66 -7.86 16.44
N LYS A 48 33.50 -8.73 15.88
CA LYS A 48 33.06 -9.91 15.16
C LYS A 48 32.41 -10.89 16.14
N ILE A 49 31.15 -11.24 15.90
CA ILE A 49 30.37 -12.12 16.77
C ILE A 49 30.47 -13.58 16.32
N THR A 50 30.24 -13.82 15.04
CA THR A 50 30.28 -15.18 14.47
C THR A 50 30.93 -15.21 13.10
N THR A 51 31.55 -16.35 12.77
CA THR A 51 31.88 -16.75 11.40
C THR A 51 31.48 -18.21 11.22
N VAL A 52 30.56 -18.47 10.30
CA VAL A 52 30.11 -19.81 9.92
C VAL A 52 30.73 -20.22 8.59
N PRO A 53 31.57 -21.27 8.55
CA PRO A 53 32.01 -21.87 7.30
C PRO A 53 30.83 -22.43 6.50
N HIS A 54 30.86 -22.34 5.17
CA HIS A 54 29.83 -22.91 4.29
C HIS A 54 29.69 -24.44 4.48
N SER A 55 30.73 -25.11 5.01
CA SER A 55 30.67 -26.54 5.35
C SER A 55 29.66 -26.90 6.43
N LEU A 56 29.18 -25.91 7.20
CA LEU A 56 28.15 -26.08 8.23
C LEU A 56 26.75 -25.72 7.74
N ALA A 57 26.64 -25.05 6.59
CA ALA A 57 25.37 -24.64 6.04
C ALA A 57 24.50 -25.86 5.70
N LEU A 58 23.20 -25.70 5.89
CA LEU A 58 22.18 -26.68 5.53
C LEU A 58 21.22 -26.06 4.50
N SER A 59 21.15 -26.65 3.32
CA SER A 59 20.28 -26.21 2.23
C SER A 59 19.90 -27.39 1.34
N TYR A 60 19.07 -27.13 0.33
CA TYR A 60 18.70 -28.15 -0.66
C TYR A 60 19.94 -28.67 -1.45
N LEU A 61 21.04 -27.90 -1.55
CA LEU A 61 22.28 -28.36 -2.19
C LEU A 61 22.90 -29.56 -1.48
N ASN A 62 22.72 -29.68 -0.16
CA ASN A 62 23.21 -30.83 0.59
C ASN A 62 22.43 -32.09 0.23
N ALA A 63 21.13 -31.97 -0.02
CA ALA A 63 20.28 -33.07 -0.45
C ALA A 63 20.69 -33.67 -1.82
N LEU A 64 21.32 -32.87 -2.68
CA LEU A 64 21.81 -33.32 -3.99
C LEU A 64 23.07 -34.20 -3.91
N VAL A 65 23.76 -34.19 -2.77
CA VAL A 65 25.05 -34.87 -2.60
C VAL A 65 25.08 -35.85 -1.43
N ASP A 66 23.98 -35.97 -0.70
CA ASP A 66 23.86 -36.83 0.46
C ASP A 66 23.59 -38.29 0.03
N ASP A 67 24.61 -39.14 0.17
CA ASP A 67 24.54 -40.54 -0.25
C ASP A 67 23.61 -41.39 0.65
N ASP A 68 23.28 -40.91 1.86
CA ASP A 68 22.31 -41.57 2.76
C ASP A 68 20.86 -41.33 2.31
N PHE A 69 20.63 -40.30 1.49
CA PHE A 69 19.31 -39.90 0.99
C PHE A 69 19.33 -39.66 -0.53
N PRO A 70 19.72 -40.68 -1.33
CA PRO A 70 19.94 -40.51 -2.77
C PRO A 70 18.68 -40.10 -3.53
N ILE A 71 17.49 -40.39 -2.97
CA ILE A 71 16.20 -40.06 -3.56
C ILE A 71 16.06 -38.57 -3.90
N PHE A 72 16.59 -37.67 -3.08
CA PHE A 72 16.46 -36.23 -3.31
C PHE A 72 17.27 -35.77 -4.52
N ARG A 73 18.44 -36.35 -4.75
CA ARG A 73 19.23 -36.14 -5.97
C ARG A 73 18.54 -36.78 -7.16
N ASP A 74 18.18 -38.06 -7.04
CA ASP A 74 17.71 -38.88 -8.15
C ASP A 74 16.33 -38.41 -8.66
N ARG A 75 15.52 -37.79 -7.78
CA ARG A 75 14.19 -37.24 -8.08
C ARG A 75 14.13 -35.72 -8.03
N ARG A 76 15.27 -35.03 -8.19
CA ARG A 76 15.34 -33.57 -8.06
C ARG A 76 14.29 -32.81 -8.87
N HIS A 77 14.01 -33.24 -10.10
CA HIS A 77 13.03 -32.56 -10.97
C HIS A 77 11.57 -32.79 -10.57
N ASP A 78 11.31 -33.73 -9.65
CA ASP A 78 9.97 -34.02 -9.13
C ASP A 78 9.61 -33.13 -7.93
N PHE A 79 10.54 -32.28 -7.47
CA PHE A 79 10.33 -31.31 -6.39
C PHE A 79 10.58 -29.89 -6.88
N LYS A 80 9.84 -28.94 -6.31
CA LYS A 80 10.28 -27.55 -6.27
C LYS A 80 11.49 -27.41 -5.34
N VAL A 81 12.37 -26.46 -5.62
CA VAL A 81 13.63 -26.24 -4.87
C VAL A 81 13.40 -26.07 -3.38
N GLU A 82 12.47 -25.18 -3.00
CA GLU A 82 12.09 -24.93 -1.60
C GLU A 82 11.54 -26.20 -0.94
N THR A 83 10.62 -26.88 -1.61
CA THR A 83 9.98 -28.11 -1.11
C THR A 83 11.01 -29.22 -0.88
N LEU A 84 12.01 -29.35 -1.75
CA LEU A 84 13.11 -30.30 -1.57
C LEU A 84 13.91 -29.97 -0.32
N GLY A 85 14.21 -28.69 -0.08
CA GLY A 85 14.84 -28.22 1.16
C GLY A 85 14.03 -28.61 2.40
N PHE A 86 12.71 -28.42 2.36
CA PHE A 86 11.79 -28.79 3.45
C PHE A 86 11.83 -30.29 3.76
N PHE A 87 11.66 -31.14 2.75
CA PHE A 87 11.72 -32.60 2.94
C PHE A 87 13.11 -33.08 3.37
N TYR A 88 14.18 -32.46 2.88
CA TYR A 88 15.53 -32.81 3.32
C TYR A 88 15.74 -32.48 4.80
N LEU A 89 15.26 -31.33 5.28
CA LEU A 89 15.31 -31.00 6.71
C LEU A 89 14.48 -31.98 7.54
N MET A 90 13.31 -32.41 7.06
CA MET A 90 12.53 -33.47 7.72
C MET A 90 13.33 -34.77 7.81
N ALA A 91 13.97 -35.20 6.72
CA ALA A 91 14.80 -36.41 6.69
C ALA A 91 15.96 -36.32 7.70
N GLN A 92 16.65 -35.19 7.74
CA GLN A 92 17.71 -34.94 8.73
C GLN A 92 17.17 -34.97 10.17
N PHE A 93 15.97 -34.45 10.42
CA PHE A 93 15.34 -34.46 11.74
C PHE A 93 14.86 -35.86 12.18
N ILE A 94 14.20 -36.60 11.28
CA ILE A 94 13.76 -37.99 11.51
C ILE A 94 14.96 -38.86 11.88
N HIS A 95 16.09 -38.63 11.22
CA HIS A 95 17.34 -39.35 11.43
C HIS A 95 18.37 -38.56 12.27
N ARG A 96 17.91 -37.63 13.12
CA ARG A 96 18.78 -36.66 13.83
C ARG A 96 19.94 -37.27 14.60
N GLU A 97 19.80 -38.49 15.14
CA GLU A 97 20.84 -39.12 15.94
C GLU A 97 22.10 -39.47 15.13
N ARG A 98 21.96 -39.65 13.81
CA ARG A 98 23.08 -39.87 12.88
C ARG A 98 23.39 -38.65 12.01
N SER A 99 22.61 -37.58 12.13
CA SER A 99 22.79 -36.39 11.30
C SER A 99 24.07 -35.64 11.67
N PHE A 100 24.79 -35.16 10.66
CA PHE A 100 25.90 -34.23 10.86
C PHE A 100 25.48 -32.98 11.65
N TRP A 101 24.24 -32.53 11.45
CA TRP A 101 23.67 -31.36 12.11
C TRP A 101 22.95 -31.68 13.42
N LYS A 102 23.17 -32.87 14.02
CA LYS A 102 22.48 -33.31 15.24
C LYS A 102 22.35 -32.21 16.30
N HIS A 103 23.47 -31.58 16.68
CA HIS A 103 23.48 -30.58 17.75
C HIS A 103 22.72 -29.30 17.38
N TYR A 104 22.70 -28.94 16.09
CA TYR A 104 21.89 -27.84 15.59
C TYR A 104 20.39 -28.20 15.64
N LEU A 105 20.03 -29.38 15.12
CA LEU A 105 18.65 -29.88 15.14
C LEU A 105 18.10 -30.00 16.57
N ASP A 106 18.92 -30.41 17.53
CA ASP A 106 18.54 -30.53 18.95
C ASP A 106 18.22 -29.18 19.61
N THR A 107 18.69 -28.07 19.02
CA THR A 107 18.47 -26.69 19.49
C THR A 107 17.39 -25.92 18.73
N LEU A 108 16.96 -26.40 17.57
CA LEU A 108 15.79 -25.84 16.90
C LEU A 108 14.54 -26.02 17.79
N PRO A 109 13.54 -25.12 17.69
CA PRO A 109 12.20 -25.39 18.23
C PRO A 109 11.74 -26.77 17.79
N SER A 110 11.18 -27.59 18.69
CA SER A 110 10.71 -28.92 18.31
C SER A 110 9.43 -28.83 17.46
N PRO A 111 9.12 -29.85 16.65
CA PRO A 111 7.83 -29.93 15.94
C PRO A 111 6.61 -29.85 16.87
N ASP A 112 6.76 -30.26 18.14
CA ASP A 112 5.70 -30.20 19.16
C ASP A 112 5.68 -28.85 19.93
N SER A 113 6.53 -27.88 19.56
CA SER A 113 6.56 -26.56 20.18
C SER A 113 5.38 -25.71 19.71
N ASP A 114 4.92 -24.77 20.55
CA ASP A 114 3.89 -23.81 20.15
C ASP A 114 4.47 -22.73 19.23
N LEU A 115 4.55 -23.06 17.94
CA LEU A 115 5.04 -22.17 16.90
C LEU A 115 3.98 -21.12 16.55
N THR A 116 4.43 -19.90 16.28
CA THR A 116 3.56 -18.71 16.27
C THR A 116 3.40 -18.06 14.91
N THR A 117 3.90 -18.67 13.83
CA THR A 117 3.53 -18.22 12.47
C THR A 117 2.06 -18.56 12.21
N PRO A 118 1.31 -17.76 11.45
CA PRO A 118 -0.09 -17.99 11.11
C PRO A 118 -0.45 -19.41 10.58
N LEU A 119 0.51 -20.15 10.01
CA LEU A 119 0.34 -21.54 9.59
C LEU A 119 0.00 -22.52 10.74
N TRP A 120 0.23 -22.11 12.00
CA TRP A 120 -0.03 -22.87 13.23
C TRP A 120 -1.25 -22.37 14.01
N PHE A 121 -2.04 -21.47 13.44
CA PHE A 121 -3.30 -21.00 14.01
C PHE A 121 -4.39 -21.98 13.60
N ASP A 122 -4.38 -23.16 14.21
CA ASP A 122 -5.40 -24.20 13.95
C ASP A 122 -6.65 -24.00 14.84
N ASP A 123 -6.53 -23.29 15.96
CA ASP A 123 -7.65 -22.93 16.84
C ASP A 123 -8.47 -21.77 16.26
N ALA A 124 -9.80 -21.89 16.29
CA ALA A 124 -10.71 -20.86 15.81
C ALA A 124 -10.63 -19.56 16.63
N GLU A 125 -10.37 -19.63 17.94
CA GLU A 125 -10.16 -18.46 18.79
C GLU A 125 -8.87 -17.71 18.40
N ASP A 126 -7.82 -18.43 17.99
CA ASP A 126 -6.57 -17.81 17.52
C ASP A 126 -6.75 -17.15 16.15
N LEU A 127 -7.40 -17.86 15.22
CA LEU A 127 -7.70 -17.34 13.88
C LEU A 127 -8.61 -16.10 13.92
N ALA A 128 -9.48 -15.99 14.94
CA ALA A 128 -10.38 -14.86 15.09
C ALA A 128 -9.64 -13.51 15.11
N TRP A 129 -8.44 -13.46 15.69
CA TRP A 129 -7.61 -12.25 15.74
C TRP A 129 -7.10 -11.78 14.38
N LEU A 130 -7.03 -12.68 13.40
CA LEU A 130 -6.56 -12.35 12.05
C LEU A 130 -7.71 -12.11 11.06
N HIS A 131 -8.96 -12.24 11.48
CA HIS A 131 -10.11 -11.99 10.61
C HIS A 131 -10.08 -10.57 10.03
N GLY A 132 -10.36 -10.48 8.73
CA GLY A 132 -10.34 -9.21 7.99
C GLY A 132 -8.97 -8.64 7.67
N THR A 133 -7.88 -9.27 8.13
CA THR A 133 -6.50 -8.84 7.82
C THR A 133 -5.97 -9.48 6.53
N ASP A 134 -4.97 -8.87 5.92
CA ASP A 134 -4.31 -9.40 4.70
C ASP A 134 -3.45 -10.64 5.03
N VAL A 135 -2.90 -10.72 6.25
CA VAL A 135 -2.15 -11.88 6.74
C VAL A 135 -3.01 -13.15 6.71
N LEU A 136 -4.26 -13.10 7.15
CA LEU A 136 -5.14 -14.27 7.09
C LEU A 136 -5.39 -14.72 5.64
N HIS A 137 -5.71 -13.78 4.75
CA HIS A 137 -5.92 -14.08 3.34
C HIS A 137 -4.69 -14.73 2.71
N THR A 138 -3.51 -14.14 2.93
CA THR A 138 -2.23 -14.63 2.42
C THR A 138 -1.87 -16.00 3.00
N MET A 139 -2.08 -16.21 4.29
CA MET A 139 -1.81 -17.49 4.96
C MET A 139 -2.66 -18.61 4.39
N LEU A 140 -3.97 -18.39 4.22
CA LEU A 140 -4.88 -19.41 3.69
C LEU A 140 -4.47 -19.85 2.28
N GLY A 141 -4.12 -18.90 1.41
CA GLY A 141 -3.62 -19.21 0.06
C GLY A 141 -2.29 -19.99 0.09
N ARG A 142 -1.36 -19.60 0.98
CA ARG A 142 -0.08 -20.33 1.16
C ARG A 142 -0.30 -21.73 1.71
N ARG A 143 -1.23 -21.91 2.67
CA ARG A 143 -1.55 -23.22 3.25
C ARG A 143 -2.03 -24.20 2.19
N GLU A 144 -2.94 -23.79 1.30
CA GLU A 144 -3.42 -24.63 0.20
C GLU A 144 -2.28 -25.03 -0.77
N VAL A 145 -1.37 -24.10 -1.08
CA VAL A 145 -0.19 -24.39 -1.90
C VAL A 145 0.73 -25.40 -1.19
N TYR A 146 1.00 -25.20 0.10
CA TYR A 146 1.89 -26.07 0.88
C TYR A 146 1.30 -27.47 1.12
N GLU A 147 0.00 -27.60 1.33
CA GLU A 147 -0.67 -28.90 1.43
C GLU A 147 -0.49 -29.72 0.13
N ARG A 148 -0.59 -29.06 -1.04
CA ARG A 148 -0.28 -29.71 -2.33
C ARG A 148 1.18 -30.14 -2.42
N TYR A 149 2.12 -29.27 -2.07
CA TYR A 149 3.55 -29.60 -2.07
C TYR A 149 3.89 -30.77 -1.15
N TYR A 150 3.26 -30.83 0.03
CA TYR A 150 3.40 -31.93 0.96
C TYR A 150 2.92 -33.25 0.34
N HIS A 151 1.71 -33.27 -0.23
CA HIS A 151 1.16 -34.47 -0.84
C HIS A 151 1.98 -34.96 -2.05
N ASP A 152 2.43 -34.03 -2.90
CA ASP A 152 3.25 -34.37 -4.06
C ASP A 152 4.63 -34.90 -3.63
N GLY A 153 5.28 -34.27 -2.65
CA GLY A 153 6.56 -34.72 -2.13
C GLY A 153 6.49 -36.07 -1.41
N VAL A 154 5.44 -36.32 -0.61
CA VAL A 154 5.18 -37.63 0.00
C VAL A 154 4.99 -38.69 -1.07
N ARG A 155 4.22 -38.41 -2.13
CA ARG A 155 4.04 -39.35 -3.25
C ARG A 155 5.37 -39.66 -3.95
N THR A 156 6.21 -38.66 -4.17
CA THR A 156 7.55 -38.83 -4.77
C THR A 156 8.43 -39.74 -3.91
N LEU A 157 8.43 -39.55 -2.58
CA LEU A 157 9.17 -40.40 -1.64
C LEU A 157 8.63 -41.84 -1.62
N GLN A 158 7.31 -42.04 -1.59
CA GLN A 158 6.67 -43.36 -1.64
C GLN A 158 7.02 -44.12 -2.92
N ASN A 159 6.94 -43.46 -4.07
CA ASN A 159 7.34 -44.03 -5.36
C ASN A 159 8.84 -44.37 -5.43
N GLY A 160 9.64 -43.70 -4.60
CA GLY A 160 11.05 -43.99 -4.39
C GLY A 160 11.35 -45.13 -3.41
N GLY A 161 10.33 -45.75 -2.80
CA GLY A 161 10.48 -46.80 -1.80
C GLY A 161 10.88 -46.31 -0.41
N VAL A 162 10.74 -45.01 -0.12
CA VAL A 162 10.99 -44.44 1.20
C VAL A 162 9.77 -44.64 2.09
N ASP A 163 9.98 -45.07 3.35
CA ASP A 163 8.91 -45.08 4.35
C ASP A 163 8.53 -43.64 4.71
N THR A 164 7.33 -43.23 4.30
CA THR A 164 6.82 -41.88 4.54
C THR A 164 6.00 -41.75 5.82
N THR A 165 5.84 -42.80 6.61
CA THR A 165 5.09 -42.75 7.89
C THR A 165 5.57 -41.62 8.82
N PRO A 166 6.89 -41.33 8.93
CA PRO A 166 7.39 -40.23 9.77
C PRO A 166 7.25 -38.84 9.13
N TYR A 167 6.96 -38.73 7.84
CA TYR A 167 6.87 -37.46 7.12
C TYR A 167 5.44 -36.91 7.22
N THR A 168 5.10 -36.40 8.40
CA THR A 168 3.76 -35.86 8.70
C THR A 168 3.60 -34.43 8.20
N TRP A 169 2.33 -33.98 8.10
CA TRP A 169 2.01 -32.59 7.79
C TRP A 169 2.60 -31.62 8.82
N ASP A 170 2.52 -31.94 10.11
CA ASP A 170 3.09 -31.10 11.17
C ASP A 170 4.61 -30.97 11.05
N LEU A 171 5.30 -32.06 10.71
CA LEU A 171 6.75 -32.02 10.50
C LEU A 171 7.11 -31.22 9.22
N PHE A 172 6.26 -31.24 8.20
CA PHE A 172 6.42 -30.41 7.00
C PHE A 172 6.15 -28.93 7.27
N ARG A 173 5.10 -28.59 8.03
CA ARG A 173 4.87 -27.22 8.50
C ARG A 173 6.02 -26.73 9.36
N TRP A 174 6.56 -27.60 10.22
CA TRP A 174 7.74 -27.29 11.03
C TRP A 174 8.95 -26.96 10.16
N SER A 175 9.23 -27.76 9.14
CA SER A 175 10.37 -27.50 8.25
C SER A 175 10.19 -26.19 7.46
N ILE A 176 8.97 -25.89 6.99
CA ILE A 176 8.63 -24.57 6.43
C ILE A 176 8.97 -23.47 7.45
N THR A 177 8.44 -23.54 8.66
CA THR A 177 8.66 -22.50 9.69
C THR A 177 10.14 -22.34 10.01
N MET A 178 10.92 -23.43 10.08
CA MET A 178 12.37 -23.34 10.31
C MET A 178 13.06 -22.57 9.18
N PHE A 179 12.76 -22.87 7.93
CA PHE A 179 13.35 -22.12 6.81
C PHE A 179 12.86 -20.67 6.74
N THR A 180 11.56 -20.39 6.89
CA THR A 180 11.04 -19.03 6.76
C THR A 180 11.51 -18.10 7.88
N SER A 181 11.73 -18.65 9.09
CA SER A 181 12.11 -17.85 10.27
C SER A 181 13.62 -17.74 10.50
N ARG A 182 14.44 -18.60 9.88
CA ARG A 182 15.88 -18.73 10.21
C ARG A 182 16.82 -18.69 9.02
N SER A 183 16.30 -18.82 7.81
CA SER A 183 17.18 -18.91 6.64
C SER A 183 17.70 -17.57 6.17
N PHE A 184 18.83 -17.65 5.49
CA PHE A 184 19.42 -16.58 4.71
C PHE A 184 19.30 -16.94 3.22
N SER A 185 19.39 -15.93 2.35
CA SER A 185 19.39 -16.15 0.90
C SER A 185 20.62 -16.96 0.45
N SER A 186 20.46 -17.76 -0.61
CA SER A 186 21.54 -18.45 -1.32
C SER A 186 22.68 -17.52 -1.75
N ARG A 187 22.42 -16.22 -1.90
CA ARG A 187 23.43 -15.18 -2.09
C ARG A 187 24.55 -15.23 -1.04
N ALA A 188 24.25 -15.70 0.17
CA ALA A 188 25.22 -15.87 1.25
C ALA A 188 26.28 -16.95 0.95
N ILE A 189 25.95 -17.93 0.10
CA ILE A 189 26.85 -19.01 -0.31
C ILE A 189 27.16 -19.02 -1.81
N ALA A 190 26.65 -18.02 -2.55
CA ALA A 190 26.82 -17.93 -3.99
C ALA A 190 28.31 -17.82 -4.33
N PRO A 191 28.79 -18.56 -5.35
CA PRO A 191 30.19 -18.51 -5.74
C PRO A 191 30.56 -17.13 -6.30
N GLN A 192 31.61 -16.53 -5.75
CA GLN A 192 32.23 -15.33 -6.33
C GLN A 192 33.13 -15.77 -7.49
N GLU A 193 32.77 -15.37 -8.71
CA GLU A 193 33.57 -15.61 -9.94
C GLU A 193 33.79 -17.09 -10.30
N SER A 194 32.90 -17.98 -9.86
CA SER A 194 32.95 -19.41 -10.21
C SER A 194 31.59 -19.93 -10.63
N LYS A 195 31.57 -20.86 -11.59
CA LYS A 195 30.36 -21.59 -11.98
C LYS A 195 30.01 -22.75 -11.04
N TYR A 196 30.88 -23.04 -10.08
CA TYR A 196 30.74 -24.16 -9.16
C TYR A 196 30.22 -23.71 -7.80
N TRP A 197 29.04 -24.20 -7.43
CA TRP A 197 28.50 -24.07 -6.08
C TRP A 197 29.17 -25.09 -5.18
N THR A 198 29.68 -24.62 -4.05
CA THR A 198 30.36 -25.49 -3.08
C THR A 198 29.35 -26.02 -2.08
N THR A 199 29.20 -27.34 -2.04
CA THR A 199 28.42 -28.04 -1.02
C THR A 199 29.28 -29.15 -0.41
N TYR A 200 28.72 -29.89 0.53
CA TYR A 200 29.49 -30.81 1.35
C TYR A 200 28.64 -32.02 1.74
N LYS A 201 29.27 -33.20 1.73
CA LYS A 201 28.68 -34.47 2.16
C LYS A 201 29.53 -35.17 3.21
N MET A 202 28.97 -36.17 3.88
CA MET A 202 29.74 -37.11 4.70
C MET A 202 30.28 -38.22 3.79
N ASN A 203 31.55 -38.60 3.95
CA ASN A 203 32.11 -39.77 3.27
C ASN A 203 32.15 -40.99 4.20
N ALA A 204 32.47 -42.17 3.64
CA ALA A 204 32.54 -43.44 4.37
C ALA A 204 33.39 -43.41 5.68
N PRO A 205 34.52 -42.68 5.78
CA PRO A 205 35.24 -42.52 7.05
C PRO A 205 34.68 -41.43 7.98
N GLY A 206 33.47 -40.91 7.74
CA GLY A 206 32.81 -39.92 8.59
C GLY A 206 33.43 -38.51 8.52
N ARG A 207 34.16 -38.20 7.44
CA ARG A 207 34.73 -36.86 7.22
C ARG A 207 33.86 -36.05 6.28
N ARG A 208 33.81 -34.73 6.51
CA ARG A 208 33.20 -33.80 5.55
C ARG A 208 34.04 -33.72 4.28
N GLN A 209 33.40 -33.96 3.15
CA GLN A 209 34.00 -33.87 1.82
C GLN A 209 33.35 -32.73 1.05
N THR A 210 34.18 -31.85 0.49
CA THR A 210 33.73 -30.81 -0.44
C THR A 210 33.28 -31.42 -1.76
N VAL A 211 32.13 -30.96 -2.27
CA VAL A 211 31.58 -31.31 -3.57
C VAL A 211 31.32 -30.02 -4.34
N LEU A 212 31.78 -29.98 -5.59
CA LEU A 212 31.57 -28.85 -6.50
C LEU A 212 30.42 -29.19 -7.45
N LEU A 213 29.31 -28.50 -7.31
CA LEU A 213 28.14 -28.62 -8.19
C LEU A 213 28.25 -27.59 -9.31
N GLU A 214 28.27 -28.06 -10.55
CA GLU A 214 28.27 -27.18 -11.72
C GLU A 214 26.82 -26.77 -12.02
N MET A 215 26.52 -25.47 -11.87
CA MET A 215 25.15 -24.96 -11.98
C MET A 215 25.04 -23.80 -12.97
N SER A 216 25.97 -23.66 -13.92
CA SER A 216 25.92 -22.55 -14.89
C SER A 216 24.73 -22.62 -15.84
N HIS A 217 24.12 -23.80 -15.98
CA HIS A 217 22.93 -24.05 -16.78
C HIS A 217 21.68 -24.34 -15.94
N ALA A 218 21.75 -24.14 -14.62
CA ALA A 218 20.61 -24.35 -13.75
C ALA A 218 19.55 -23.25 -13.99
N PRO A 219 18.25 -23.58 -13.96
CA PRO A 219 17.18 -22.58 -13.97
C PRO A 219 17.35 -21.53 -12.86
N ALA A 220 16.84 -20.31 -13.06
CA ALA A 220 16.97 -19.24 -12.06
C ALA A 220 16.40 -19.64 -10.68
N GLU A 221 15.31 -20.41 -10.66
CA GLU A 221 14.70 -20.96 -9.43
C GLU A 221 15.63 -21.90 -8.65
N ASP A 222 16.60 -22.53 -9.31
CA ASP A 222 17.60 -23.38 -8.66
C ASP A 222 18.73 -22.56 -8.03
N LEU A 223 18.85 -21.28 -8.38
CA LEU A 223 19.90 -20.40 -7.85
C LEU A 223 19.38 -19.54 -6.69
N ASP A 224 18.07 -19.42 -6.52
CA ASP A 224 17.42 -18.70 -5.43
C ASP A 224 16.78 -19.67 -4.44
N PHE A 225 17.41 -19.83 -3.28
CA PHE A 225 16.97 -20.78 -2.28
C PHE A 225 17.42 -20.38 -0.87
N SER A 226 16.77 -20.96 0.12
CA SER A 226 17.03 -20.71 1.54
C SER A 226 18.20 -21.56 2.08
N VAL A 227 19.02 -20.94 2.92
CA VAL A 227 20.18 -21.56 3.58
C VAL A 227 20.11 -21.34 5.09
N LEU A 228 20.19 -22.42 5.85
CA LEU A 228 20.32 -22.38 7.31
C LEU A 228 21.79 -22.36 7.70
N PHE A 229 22.15 -21.43 8.60
CA PHE A 229 23.50 -21.31 9.15
C PHE A 229 23.45 -21.53 10.67
N PRO A 230 23.82 -22.75 11.14
CA PRO A 230 23.81 -23.08 12.56
C PRO A 230 24.56 -22.06 13.43
N VAL A 231 24.06 -21.82 14.64
CA VAL A 231 24.52 -20.79 15.61
C VAL A 231 24.22 -19.37 15.18
N GLN A 232 24.30 -19.06 13.89
CA GLN A 232 24.11 -17.72 13.37
C GLN A 232 22.64 -17.30 13.27
N ASP A 233 21.77 -18.26 13.02
CA ASP A 233 20.31 -18.08 13.03
C ASP A 233 19.67 -18.05 14.43
N ALA A 234 20.48 -18.04 15.50
CA ALA A 234 20.01 -17.91 16.88
C ALA A 234 19.87 -16.45 17.33
N SER A 235 20.44 -15.48 16.62
CA SER A 235 20.37 -14.06 16.99
C SER A 235 18.95 -13.51 16.81
N ASN A 236 18.34 -12.89 17.82
CA ASN A 236 17.02 -12.27 17.68
C ASN A 236 17.07 -10.90 16.99
N HIS A 237 15.92 -10.45 16.50
CA HIS A 237 15.77 -9.20 15.76
C HIS A 237 15.64 -7.96 16.64
N SER A 238 16.27 -6.87 16.22
CA SER A 238 15.87 -5.50 16.52
C SER A 238 16.03 -4.61 15.30
N ASN A 239 15.09 -3.67 15.11
CA ASN A 239 15.16 -2.63 14.09
C ASN A 239 16.32 -1.65 14.32
N ASP A 240 16.75 -1.50 15.58
CA ASP A 240 17.79 -0.56 15.99
C ASP A 240 19.20 -1.19 16.01
N ALA A 241 19.30 -2.49 15.72
CA ALA A 241 20.59 -3.17 15.70
C ALA A 241 21.40 -2.79 14.47
N HIS A 242 22.60 -2.24 14.68
CA HIS A 242 23.58 -1.98 13.62
C HIS A 242 24.54 -3.16 13.51
N VAL A 243 24.42 -3.92 12.43
CA VAL A 243 25.16 -5.16 12.20
C VAL A 243 25.70 -5.20 10.78
N ASP A 244 26.90 -5.74 10.64
CA ASP A 244 27.53 -5.97 9.34
C ASP A 244 27.50 -7.45 9.01
N TRP A 245 26.96 -7.76 7.83
CA TRP A 245 26.96 -9.10 7.25
C TRP A 245 28.06 -9.17 6.18
N ALA A 246 29.04 -10.05 6.39
CA ALA A 246 30.14 -10.25 5.46
C ALA A 246 30.09 -11.64 4.83
N PHE A 247 29.92 -11.68 3.51
CA PHE A 247 29.92 -12.90 2.70
C PHE A 247 31.28 -13.06 2.01
N ASP A 248 32.20 -13.74 2.68
CA ASP A 248 33.50 -14.07 2.11
C ASP A 248 33.45 -15.43 1.38
N PRO A 249 34.38 -15.71 0.46
CA PRO A 249 34.52 -17.04 -0.11
C PRO A 249 34.61 -18.14 0.98
N GLY A 250 33.59 -18.99 1.02
CA GLY A 250 33.51 -20.15 1.92
C GLY A 250 33.07 -19.86 3.36
N ARG A 251 32.71 -18.62 3.72
CA ARG A 251 32.24 -18.29 5.07
C ARG A 251 31.30 -17.08 5.11
N PHE A 252 30.39 -17.08 6.07
CA PHE A 252 29.52 -15.96 6.40
C PHE A 252 29.86 -15.45 7.80
N SER A 253 30.06 -14.14 7.98
CA SER A 253 30.33 -13.54 9.30
C SER A 253 29.33 -12.45 9.65
N ILE A 254 29.06 -12.30 10.95
CA ILE A 254 28.32 -11.16 11.52
C ILE A 254 29.19 -10.43 12.53
N SER A 255 29.23 -9.10 12.42
CA SER A 255 29.81 -8.17 13.39
C SER A 255 28.73 -7.20 13.88
N ILE A 256 28.90 -6.69 15.10
CA ILE A 256 28.02 -5.65 15.66
C ILE A 256 28.72 -4.30 15.64
N ASN A 257 27.95 -3.23 15.48
CA ASN A 257 28.42 -1.84 15.50
C ASN A 257 27.94 -1.07 16.74
N ASP A 258 27.14 -1.71 17.58
CA ASP A 258 26.70 -1.18 18.87
C ASP A 258 27.49 -1.81 20.03
N PRO A 259 27.73 -1.08 21.12
CA PRO A 259 28.29 -1.67 22.33
C PRO A 259 27.26 -2.57 23.04
N VAL A 260 27.67 -3.75 23.49
CA VAL A 260 26.81 -4.65 24.28
C VAL A 260 27.42 -4.86 25.67
N LYS A 261 26.62 -4.65 26.71
CA LYS A 261 27.04 -4.86 28.10
C LYS A 261 27.04 -6.35 28.44
N VAL A 262 27.81 -6.74 29.46
CA VAL A 262 27.73 -8.09 30.02
C VAL A 262 26.29 -8.45 30.42
N GLY A 263 25.86 -9.66 30.09
CA GLY A 263 24.49 -10.15 30.26
C GLY A 263 23.51 -9.69 29.18
N GLY A 264 23.87 -8.70 28.36
CA GLY A 264 23.05 -8.19 27.26
C GLY A 264 22.91 -9.19 26.12
N GLU A 265 21.76 -9.16 25.46
CA GLU A 265 21.53 -9.92 24.23
C GLU A 265 22.25 -9.26 23.05
N VAL A 266 22.87 -10.09 22.20
CA VAL A 266 23.50 -9.63 20.97
C VAL A 266 22.50 -9.80 19.84
N LEU A 267 21.86 -8.68 19.47
CA LEU A 267 20.77 -8.64 18.50
C LEU A 267 21.29 -8.51 17.07
N ASN A 268 20.47 -8.97 16.12
CA ASN A 268 20.67 -8.84 14.69
C ASN A 268 19.54 -7.99 14.08
N ASN A 269 19.70 -7.56 12.83
CA ASN A 269 18.68 -6.85 12.08
C ASN A 269 18.25 -7.70 10.89
N TYR A 270 16.98 -8.12 10.86
CA TYR A 270 16.44 -8.97 9.80
C TYR A 270 16.02 -8.17 8.56
N GLY A 271 16.24 -6.85 8.58
CA GLY A 271 15.77 -5.88 7.60
C GLY A 271 14.57 -5.08 8.09
N TRP A 272 14.21 -4.06 7.32
CA TRP A 272 13.11 -3.14 7.59
C TRP A 272 11.76 -3.77 7.25
N LYS A 273 11.38 -4.79 8.01
CA LYS A 273 10.18 -5.61 7.76
C LYS A 273 8.97 -5.07 8.51
N GLY A 274 7.83 -5.02 7.82
CA GLY A 274 6.53 -4.77 8.43
C GLY A 274 6.05 -5.93 9.30
N ASN A 275 5.04 -5.69 10.13
CA ASN A 275 4.52 -6.74 11.02
C ASN A 275 3.80 -7.85 10.25
N ASP A 276 3.32 -7.59 9.03
CA ASP A 276 2.80 -8.63 8.13
C ASP A 276 3.88 -9.65 7.77
N GLU A 277 5.07 -9.18 7.38
CA GLU A 277 6.22 -10.04 7.07
C GLU A 277 6.78 -10.75 8.31
N LEU A 278 6.92 -10.03 9.42
CA LEU A 278 7.45 -10.60 10.67
C LEU A 278 6.51 -11.68 11.22
N LEU A 279 5.19 -11.44 11.21
CA LEU A 279 4.22 -12.42 11.68
C LEU A 279 4.19 -13.65 10.76
N MET A 280 4.11 -13.43 9.44
CA MET A 280 4.03 -14.51 8.45
C MET A 280 5.29 -15.37 8.40
N GLY A 281 6.47 -14.75 8.45
CA GLY A 281 7.75 -15.44 8.28
C GLY A 281 8.35 -15.96 9.58
N TYR A 282 8.23 -15.18 10.66
CA TYR A 282 8.95 -15.39 11.92
C TYR A 282 8.04 -15.66 13.13
N GLY A 283 6.74 -15.37 13.02
CA GLY A 283 5.77 -15.64 14.07
C GLY A 283 5.77 -14.63 15.22
N PHE A 284 6.27 -13.41 15.00
CA PHE A 284 6.18 -12.33 15.99
C PHE A 284 5.90 -10.99 15.32
N CYS A 285 5.43 -10.04 16.11
CA CYS A 285 5.24 -8.64 15.72
C CYS A 285 6.06 -7.75 16.64
N VAL A 286 6.54 -6.63 16.11
CA VAL A 286 7.21 -5.59 16.89
C VAL A 286 6.17 -4.52 17.27
N PRO A 287 5.95 -4.26 18.56
CA PRO A 287 5.13 -3.13 19.00
C PRO A 287 5.69 -1.82 18.44
N ASP A 288 4.80 -0.96 17.95
CA ASP A 288 5.17 0.32 17.36
C ASP A 288 6.25 0.26 16.27
N ASN A 289 6.23 -0.82 15.49
CA ASN A 289 7.18 -1.02 14.39
C ASN A 289 7.11 0.15 13.39
N PRO A 290 8.22 0.91 13.19
CA PRO A 290 8.24 2.04 12.25
C PRO A 290 8.10 1.61 10.80
N TYR A 291 8.38 0.34 10.49
CA TYR A 291 8.28 -0.23 9.14
C TYR A 291 6.95 -0.95 8.89
N ASP A 292 5.99 -0.85 9.81
CA ASP A 292 4.68 -1.48 9.64
C ASP A 292 3.89 -0.79 8.52
N THR A 293 3.13 -1.59 7.77
CA THR A 293 2.38 -1.12 6.61
C THR A 293 1.00 -1.78 6.53
N VAL A 294 0.06 -1.11 5.85
CA VAL A 294 -1.25 -1.66 5.49
C VAL A 294 -1.35 -1.76 3.98
N MET A 295 -1.89 -2.87 3.47
CA MET A 295 -2.12 -3.02 2.02
C MET A 295 -3.41 -2.32 1.59
N LEU A 296 -3.32 -1.52 0.52
CA LEU A 296 -4.44 -0.94 -0.22
C LEU A 296 -4.42 -1.51 -1.63
N THR A 297 -5.42 -2.32 -1.98
CA THR A 297 -5.56 -2.94 -3.29
C THR A 297 -6.58 -2.19 -4.13
N LEU A 298 -6.19 -1.77 -5.33
CA LEU A 298 -7.11 -1.14 -6.27
C LEU A 298 -7.90 -2.20 -7.05
N LYS A 299 -9.19 -1.92 -7.26
CA LYS A 299 -10.04 -2.68 -8.17
C LYS A 299 -9.62 -2.42 -9.62
N PRO A 300 -9.91 -3.34 -10.56
CA PRO A 300 -9.67 -3.09 -11.98
C PRO A 300 -10.35 -1.79 -12.42
N PRO A 301 -9.64 -0.87 -13.09
CA PRO A 301 -10.26 0.26 -13.75
C PRO A 301 -11.08 -0.19 -14.98
N PRO A 302 -11.85 0.68 -15.63
CA PRO A 302 -12.53 0.41 -16.90
C PRO A 302 -11.61 -0.17 -18.00
N GLU A 303 -12.15 -0.99 -18.90
CA GLU A 303 -11.35 -1.77 -19.88
C GLU A 303 -10.55 -0.90 -20.87
N ASP A 304 -11.10 0.25 -21.23
CA ASP A 304 -10.44 1.24 -22.09
C ASP A 304 -9.26 1.89 -21.37
N LEU A 305 -9.41 2.27 -20.09
CA LEU A 305 -8.28 2.73 -19.28
C LEU A 305 -7.24 1.62 -19.05
N GLN A 306 -7.67 0.38 -18.84
CA GLN A 306 -6.75 -0.77 -18.76
C GLN A 306 -5.91 -0.92 -20.04
N THR A 307 -6.49 -0.65 -21.21
CA THR A 307 -5.77 -0.73 -22.49
C THR A 307 -4.63 0.29 -22.56
N GLU A 308 -4.87 1.53 -22.13
CA GLU A 308 -3.82 2.56 -22.08
C GLU A 308 -2.77 2.26 -21.00
N LEU A 309 -3.21 1.87 -19.80
CA LEU A 309 -2.31 1.47 -18.71
C LEU A 309 -1.44 0.26 -19.10
N GLY A 310 -1.96 -0.69 -19.86
CA GLY A 310 -1.21 -1.85 -20.35
C GLY A 310 -0.04 -1.47 -21.27
N ARG A 311 -0.13 -0.33 -21.96
CA ARG A 311 0.95 0.17 -22.84
C ARG A 311 2.09 0.81 -22.05
N VAL A 312 1.77 1.60 -21.03
CA VAL A 312 2.76 2.39 -20.27
C VAL A 312 3.21 1.72 -18.97
N HIS A 313 2.35 0.93 -18.34
CA HIS A 313 2.59 0.22 -17.08
C HIS A 313 2.21 -1.27 -17.19
N PRO A 314 2.86 -2.06 -18.07
CA PRO A 314 2.57 -3.49 -18.22
C PRO A 314 2.79 -4.29 -16.93
N GLY A 315 3.51 -3.71 -15.95
CA GLY A 315 3.71 -4.28 -14.62
C GLY A 315 2.42 -4.62 -13.89
N TYR A 316 1.32 -3.89 -14.08
CA TYR A 316 0.04 -4.16 -13.40
C TYR A 316 -0.76 -5.32 -13.98
N PHE A 317 -0.30 -5.91 -15.09
CA PHE A 317 -1.03 -6.93 -15.83
C PHE A 317 -0.31 -8.29 -15.78
N THR A 318 -1.09 -9.37 -15.81
CA THR A 318 -0.54 -10.73 -15.95
C THR A 318 0.15 -10.89 -17.32
N ALA A 319 0.91 -11.98 -17.50
CA ALA A 319 1.48 -12.31 -18.81
C ALA A 319 0.42 -12.44 -19.92
N GLY A 320 -0.85 -12.70 -19.55
CA GLY A 320 -1.99 -12.74 -20.47
C GLY A 320 -2.68 -11.39 -20.69
N GLY A 321 -2.11 -10.28 -20.18
CA GLY A 321 -2.67 -8.93 -20.36
C GLY A 321 -3.88 -8.60 -19.48
N GLN A 322 -4.17 -9.41 -18.45
CA GLN A 322 -5.30 -9.17 -17.53
C GLN A 322 -4.86 -8.36 -16.32
N TRP A 323 -5.71 -7.46 -15.82
CA TRP A 323 -5.44 -6.72 -14.58
C TRP A 323 -5.11 -7.66 -13.42
N SER A 324 -4.03 -7.35 -12.70
CA SER A 324 -3.61 -8.10 -11.51
C SER A 324 -3.75 -7.24 -10.26
N SER A 325 -4.78 -7.52 -9.46
CA SER A 325 -4.99 -6.85 -8.17
C SER A 325 -3.81 -7.05 -7.21
N GLU A 326 -3.14 -8.20 -7.26
CA GLU A 326 -1.92 -8.46 -6.48
C GLU A 326 -0.82 -7.44 -6.82
N ARG A 327 -0.63 -7.14 -8.11
CA ARG A 327 0.36 -6.16 -8.56
C ARG A 327 -0.10 -4.71 -8.40
N ALA A 328 -1.40 -4.47 -8.34
CA ALA A 328 -2.02 -3.19 -8.01
C ALA A 328 -2.35 -3.05 -6.51
N THR A 329 -1.46 -3.57 -5.66
CA THR A 329 -1.53 -3.45 -4.21
C THR A 329 -0.40 -2.57 -3.69
N PHE A 330 -0.76 -1.55 -2.91
CA PHE A 330 0.14 -0.52 -2.41
C PHE A 330 0.28 -0.63 -0.90
N ARG A 331 1.51 -0.51 -0.39
CA ARG A 331 1.78 -0.51 1.05
C ARG A 331 1.73 0.91 1.58
N LEU A 332 0.75 1.19 2.43
CA LEU A 332 0.64 2.46 3.14
C LEU A 332 1.47 2.38 4.43
N PRO A 333 2.52 3.21 4.58
CA PRO A 333 3.38 3.16 5.75
C PRO A 333 2.71 3.76 6.98
N ARG A 334 3.24 3.45 8.15
CA ARG A 334 2.98 4.26 9.35
C ARG A 334 3.44 5.70 9.10
N LEU A 335 2.51 6.64 9.20
CA LEU A 335 2.80 8.06 9.01
C LEU A 335 3.63 8.62 10.17
N PRO A 336 4.54 9.59 9.90
CA PRO A 336 5.25 10.30 10.93
C PRO A 336 4.28 11.11 11.81
N PRO A 337 4.72 11.60 13.00
CA PRO A 337 3.94 12.53 13.80
C PRO A 337 3.46 13.71 12.95
N ALA A 338 2.22 14.16 13.19
CA ALA A 338 1.54 15.15 12.35
C ALA A 338 2.43 16.36 12.03
N SER A 339 2.66 16.60 10.73
CA SER A 339 3.35 17.79 10.25
C SER A 339 2.45 19.02 10.41
N HIS A 340 3.04 20.22 10.35
CA HIS A 340 2.28 21.47 10.33
C HIS A 340 1.52 21.72 9.01
N GLU A 341 1.91 21.04 7.94
CA GLU A 341 1.36 21.24 6.59
C GLU A 341 0.49 20.05 6.18
N ALA A 342 -0.81 20.28 6.07
CA ALA A 342 -1.77 19.19 5.82
C ALA A 342 -1.52 18.44 4.51
N GLU A 343 -0.87 19.07 3.52
CA GLU A 343 -0.52 18.49 2.22
C GLU A 343 0.66 17.50 2.28
N GLN A 344 1.47 17.52 3.34
CA GLN A 344 2.67 16.69 3.47
C GLN A 344 2.35 15.19 3.35
N ILE A 345 1.15 14.77 3.77
CA ILE A 345 0.72 13.36 3.70
C ILE A 345 0.86 12.76 2.30
N PHE A 346 0.69 13.54 1.23
CA PHE A 346 0.84 13.01 -0.13
C PHE A 346 2.28 12.65 -0.48
N GLN A 347 3.27 13.27 0.17
CA GLN A 347 4.68 12.87 0.01
C GLN A 347 4.99 11.57 0.75
N ASP A 348 4.21 11.23 1.78
CA ASP A 348 4.36 10.01 2.58
C ASP A 348 3.59 8.82 1.97
N LEU A 349 2.75 9.05 0.95
CA LEU A 349 1.99 8.03 0.25
C LEU A 349 2.78 7.46 -0.95
N PRO A 350 2.54 6.19 -1.35
CA PRO A 350 3.21 5.61 -2.50
C PRO A 350 2.92 6.39 -3.79
N GLU A 351 3.96 6.90 -4.43
CA GLU A 351 3.82 7.63 -5.72
C GLU A 351 3.06 6.83 -6.79
N PRO A 352 3.29 5.52 -7.00
CA PRO A 352 2.52 4.73 -7.95
C PRO A 352 1.01 4.63 -7.63
N LEU A 353 0.62 4.77 -6.35
CA LEU A 353 -0.80 4.85 -5.98
C LEU A 353 -1.39 6.18 -6.45
N LEU A 354 -0.69 7.28 -6.20
CA LEU A 354 -1.14 8.63 -6.61
C LEU A 354 -1.24 8.74 -8.13
N GLU A 355 -0.29 8.16 -8.84
CA GLU A 355 -0.28 8.09 -10.30
C GLU A 355 -1.51 7.36 -10.85
N LEU A 356 -1.80 6.15 -10.37
CA LEU A 356 -2.97 5.40 -10.84
C LEU A 356 -4.28 6.11 -10.51
N LEU A 357 -4.40 6.69 -9.32
CA LEU A 357 -5.60 7.45 -8.94
C LEU A 357 -5.77 8.70 -9.80
N LEU A 358 -4.67 9.37 -10.20
CA LEU A 358 -4.71 10.47 -11.15
C LEU A 358 -5.24 10.00 -12.51
N TYR A 359 -4.75 8.88 -13.05
CA TYR A 359 -5.24 8.35 -14.32
C TYR A 359 -6.71 7.96 -14.27
N ILE A 360 -7.16 7.35 -13.16
CA ILE A 360 -8.58 7.04 -12.93
C ILE A 360 -9.40 8.32 -12.92
N LEU A 361 -8.99 9.34 -12.16
CA LEU A 361 -9.72 10.62 -12.10
C LEU A 361 -9.75 11.36 -13.44
N ARG A 362 -8.66 11.32 -14.21
CA ARG A 362 -8.63 11.91 -15.56
C ARG A 362 -9.59 11.20 -16.50
N TRP A 363 -9.61 9.87 -16.44
CA TRP A 363 -10.52 9.05 -17.22
C TRP A 363 -11.98 9.31 -16.83
N GLU A 364 -12.30 9.35 -15.52
CA GLU A 364 -13.65 9.67 -15.02
C GLU A 364 -14.14 11.05 -15.48
N ARG A 365 -13.22 11.95 -15.83
CA ARG A 365 -13.48 13.31 -16.34
C ARG A 365 -13.46 13.39 -17.86
N ASP A 366 -13.45 12.26 -18.55
CA ASP A 366 -13.38 12.12 -20.01
C ASP A 366 -12.17 12.82 -20.64
N LEU A 367 -11.09 12.97 -19.89
CA LEU A 367 -9.87 13.60 -20.37
C LEU A 367 -9.02 12.58 -21.13
N PRO A 368 -8.29 13.01 -22.18
CA PRO A 368 -7.37 12.13 -22.87
C PRO A 368 -6.31 11.61 -21.90
N PHE A 369 -5.95 10.34 -22.09
CA PHE A 369 -4.85 9.72 -21.35
C PHE A 369 -3.57 10.53 -21.58
N ALA A 370 -2.90 10.91 -20.49
CA ALA A 370 -1.69 11.70 -20.51
C ALA A 370 -0.70 11.13 -19.50
N PHE A 371 0.30 10.40 -19.99
CA PHE A 371 1.37 9.85 -19.17
C PHE A 371 2.11 10.96 -18.41
N GLN A 372 2.38 10.72 -17.13
CA GLN A 372 3.11 11.66 -16.28
C GLN A 372 4.48 11.08 -15.92
N GLU A 373 5.55 11.75 -16.35
CA GLU A 373 6.91 11.32 -16.02
C GLU A 373 7.25 11.50 -14.53
N LEU A 374 6.70 12.54 -13.90
CA LEU A 374 6.92 12.90 -12.50
C LEU A 374 5.58 13.06 -11.77
N PRO A 375 4.85 11.96 -11.53
CA PRO A 375 3.47 12.02 -11.05
C PRO A 375 3.38 12.65 -9.66
N LEU A 376 4.31 12.38 -8.73
CA LEU A 376 4.30 13.01 -7.40
C LEU A 376 4.49 14.53 -7.48
N GLU A 377 5.46 15.00 -8.27
CA GLU A 377 5.68 16.44 -8.48
C GLU A 377 4.46 17.10 -9.14
N TYR A 378 3.87 16.43 -10.13
CA TYR A 378 2.68 16.90 -10.82
C TYR A 378 1.52 17.12 -9.83
N VAL A 379 1.19 16.13 -9.00
CA VAL A 379 0.05 16.25 -8.07
C VAL A 379 0.33 17.15 -6.86
N THR A 380 1.60 17.32 -6.44
CA THR A 380 1.93 18.10 -5.23
C THR A 380 2.37 19.53 -5.52
N THR A 381 2.98 19.81 -6.66
CA THR A 381 3.62 21.11 -6.95
C THR A 381 3.00 21.80 -8.15
N ASN A 382 2.59 21.06 -9.20
CA ASN A 382 2.01 21.66 -10.39
C ASN A 382 0.56 22.13 -10.12
N PRO A 383 0.19 23.41 -10.39
CA PRO A 383 -1.18 23.89 -10.23
C PRO A 383 -2.25 23.04 -10.93
N ALA A 384 -1.95 22.50 -12.11
CA ALA A 384 -2.85 21.65 -12.89
C ALA A 384 -2.99 20.22 -12.32
N GLY A 385 -2.03 19.74 -11.54
CA GLY A 385 -2.13 18.45 -10.86
C GLY A 385 -2.74 18.57 -9.45
N ARG A 386 -2.47 19.67 -8.75
CA ARG A 386 -2.93 19.90 -7.38
C ARG A 386 -4.45 19.88 -7.22
N HIS A 387 -5.21 20.24 -8.25
CA HIS A 387 -6.69 20.18 -8.17
C HIS A 387 -7.26 18.77 -8.06
N TYR A 388 -6.46 17.73 -8.33
CA TYR A 388 -6.88 16.34 -8.14
C TYR A 388 -6.75 15.86 -6.69
N LEU A 389 -5.89 16.49 -5.88
CA LEU A 389 -5.58 16.03 -4.51
C LEU A 389 -6.81 15.84 -3.61
N PRO A 390 -7.82 16.72 -3.59
CA PRO A 390 -9.01 16.51 -2.75
C PRO A 390 -9.78 15.25 -3.12
N HIS A 391 -9.80 14.91 -4.41
CA HIS A 391 -10.48 13.73 -4.93
C HIS A 391 -9.65 12.46 -4.76
N VAL A 392 -8.33 12.55 -4.91
CA VAL A 392 -7.40 11.47 -4.53
C VAL A 392 -7.56 11.14 -3.04
N ALA A 393 -7.61 12.16 -2.16
CA ALA A 393 -7.87 11.97 -0.74
C ALA A 393 -9.22 11.26 -0.49
N ARG A 394 -10.28 11.67 -1.21
CA ARG A 394 -11.60 11.04 -1.15
C ARG A 394 -11.52 9.56 -1.52
N MET A 395 -10.89 9.21 -2.64
CA MET A 395 -10.78 7.84 -3.13
C MET A 395 -10.02 6.94 -2.14
N ILE A 396 -8.92 7.42 -1.56
CA ILE A 396 -8.15 6.66 -0.58
C ILE A 396 -8.98 6.46 0.70
N VAL A 397 -9.62 7.51 1.22
CA VAL A 397 -10.49 7.41 2.41
C VAL A 397 -11.64 6.43 2.17
N GLN A 398 -12.33 6.52 1.02
CA GLN A 398 -13.43 5.61 0.67
C GLN A 398 -12.96 4.16 0.55
N SER A 399 -11.75 3.93 0.06
CA SER A 399 -11.15 2.59 -0.05
C SER A 399 -10.79 2.01 1.32
N LEU A 400 -10.35 2.86 2.26
CA LEU A 400 -9.87 2.44 3.58
C LEU A 400 -10.99 2.27 4.62
N VAL A 401 -12.07 3.05 4.55
CA VAL A 401 -13.15 3.03 5.55
C VAL A 401 -13.78 1.63 5.74
N PRO A 402 -14.13 0.86 4.69
CA PRO A 402 -14.68 -0.48 4.86
C PRO A 402 -13.71 -1.44 5.55
N LYS A 403 -12.41 -1.34 5.23
CA LYS A 403 -11.36 -2.15 5.87
C LYS A 403 -11.21 -1.78 7.35
N LEU A 404 -11.20 -0.47 7.66
CA LEU A 404 -11.16 0.00 9.04
C LEU A 404 -12.33 -0.53 9.87
N GLN A 405 -13.57 -0.40 9.36
CA GLN A 405 -14.76 -0.88 10.05
C GLN A 405 -14.64 -2.37 10.38
N LYS A 406 -14.26 -3.19 9.39
CA LYS A 406 -14.10 -4.63 9.57
C LYS A 406 -13.06 -4.98 10.65
N LEU A 407 -11.92 -4.28 10.67
CA LEU A 407 -10.88 -4.52 11.68
C LEU A 407 -11.29 -4.04 13.08
N GLN A 408 -12.03 -2.93 13.16
CA GLN A 408 -12.59 -2.45 14.43
C GLN A 408 -13.64 -3.41 14.98
N ASP A 409 -14.51 -3.96 14.13
CA ASP A 409 -15.49 -4.97 14.53
C ASP A 409 -14.79 -6.21 15.12
N VAL A 410 -13.70 -6.65 14.50
CA VAL A 410 -12.87 -7.75 15.05
C VAL A 410 -12.30 -7.35 16.41
N ALA A 411 -11.68 -6.18 16.53
CA ALA A 411 -11.08 -5.70 17.78
C ALA A 411 -12.07 -5.59 18.95
N LEU A 412 -13.37 -5.39 18.69
CA LEU A 412 -14.42 -5.40 19.72
C LEU A 412 -14.67 -6.81 20.30
N HIS A 413 -14.39 -7.87 19.54
CA HIS A 413 -14.63 -9.25 19.93
C HIS A 413 -13.38 -9.95 20.49
N VAL A 414 -12.18 -9.44 20.18
CA VAL A 414 -10.90 -9.99 20.64
C VAL A 414 -10.18 -9.04 21.61
N ILE A 415 -10.57 -9.10 22.90
CA ILE A 415 -10.15 -8.07 23.88
C ILE A 415 -8.86 -8.45 24.61
N ASP A 416 -8.73 -9.70 25.06
CA ASP A 416 -7.58 -10.15 25.87
C ASP A 416 -6.89 -11.39 25.26
N PRO A 417 -5.63 -11.26 24.79
CA PRO A 417 -4.91 -12.39 24.22
C PRO A 417 -4.55 -13.43 25.30
N ARG A 418 -4.96 -14.68 25.09
CA ARG A 418 -4.80 -15.81 26.02
C ARG A 418 -3.49 -16.58 25.84
N ASN A 419 -2.87 -16.48 24.67
CA ASN A 419 -1.63 -17.16 24.33
C ASN A 419 -0.71 -16.25 23.50
N VAL A 420 0.46 -16.76 23.12
CA VAL A 420 1.45 -15.98 22.36
C VAL A 420 0.95 -15.64 20.95
N LYS A 421 0.29 -16.57 20.24
CA LYS A 421 -0.30 -16.34 18.91
C LYS A 421 -1.26 -15.15 18.92
N GLN A 422 -2.20 -15.16 19.85
CA GLN A 422 -3.18 -14.07 20.04
C GLN A 422 -2.48 -12.76 20.39
N ARG A 423 -1.41 -12.79 21.21
CA ARG A 423 -0.65 -11.58 21.54
C ARG A 423 0.03 -10.98 20.32
N GLN A 424 0.66 -11.79 19.46
CA GLN A 424 1.30 -11.30 18.24
C GLN A 424 0.27 -10.79 17.23
N ALA A 425 -0.84 -11.51 17.07
CA ALA A 425 -1.96 -11.08 16.23
C ALA A 425 -2.61 -9.77 16.73
N SER A 426 -2.70 -9.59 18.05
CA SER A 426 -3.19 -8.35 18.67
C SER A 426 -2.31 -7.13 18.34
N VAL A 427 -0.98 -7.28 18.42
CA VAL A 427 -0.02 -6.23 18.02
C VAL A 427 -0.21 -5.88 16.54
N TYR A 428 -0.33 -6.89 15.68
CA TYR A 428 -0.55 -6.68 14.25
C TYR A 428 -1.88 -5.96 13.98
N LEU A 429 -3.00 -6.46 14.51
CA LEU A 429 -4.33 -5.88 14.33
C LEU A 429 -4.36 -4.41 14.78
N SER A 430 -3.80 -4.11 15.95
CA SER A 430 -3.73 -2.75 16.49
C SER A 430 -2.89 -1.84 15.60
N GLY A 431 -1.76 -2.34 15.08
CA GLY A 431 -0.93 -1.61 14.11
C GLY A 431 -1.68 -1.28 12.82
N GLN A 432 -2.40 -2.26 12.25
CA GLN A 432 -3.20 -2.05 11.04
C GLN A 432 -4.29 -0.98 11.25
N VAL A 433 -5.03 -1.06 12.36
CA VAL A 433 -6.06 -0.06 12.70
C VAL A 433 -5.44 1.33 12.85
N ALA A 434 -4.32 1.44 13.56
CA ALA A 434 -3.64 2.71 13.80
C ALA A 434 -3.16 3.38 12.50
N ILE A 435 -2.55 2.62 11.59
CA ILE A 435 -2.08 3.13 10.29
C ILE A 435 -3.25 3.63 9.44
N ILE A 436 -4.33 2.86 9.35
CA ILE A 436 -5.51 3.27 8.58
C ILE A 436 -6.15 4.52 9.17
N GLN A 437 -6.32 4.57 10.49
CA GLN A 437 -6.89 5.73 11.18
C GLN A 437 -6.03 6.99 10.97
N ALA A 438 -4.71 6.88 11.13
CA ALA A 438 -3.78 7.98 10.90
C ALA A 438 -3.86 8.50 9.45
N THR A 439 -3.88 7.59 8.48
CA THR A 439 -4.01 7.93 7.06
C THR A 439 -5.33 8.65 6.76
N ILE A 440 -6.46 8.11 7.23
CA ILE A 440 -7.77 8.74 7.07
C ILE A 440 -7.80 10.11 7.77
N ALA A 441 -7.24 10.23 8.96
CA ALA A 441 -7.22 11.47 9.73
C ALA A 441 -6.38 12.55 9.02
N GLY A 442 -5.20 12.19 8.50
CA GLY A 442 -4.35 13.12 7.76
C GLY A 442 -5.00 13.60 6.46
N LEU A 443 -5.58 12.69 5.68
CA LEU A 443 -6.31 13.03 4.45
C LEU A 443 -7.54 13.91 4.73
N ARG A 444 -8.28 13.62 5.81
CA ARG A 444 -9.40 14.47 6.25
C ARG A 444 -8.96 15.83 6.75
N THR A 445 -7.78 15.92 7.38
CA THR A 445 -7.19 17.18 7.82
C THR A 445 -6.84 18.04 6.62
N PHE A 446 -6.24 17.44 5.57
CA PHE A 446 -6.05 18.10 4.29
C PHE A 446 -7.36 18.60 3.69
N THR A 447 -8.38 17.75 3.52
CA THR A 447 -9.65 18.19 2.92
C THR A 447 -10.33 19.28 3.76
N ARG A 448 -10.26 19.20 5.10
CA ARG A 448 -10.80 20.24 5.99
C ARG A 448 -10.04 21.56 5.89
N SER A 449 -8.73 21.53 5.63
CA SER A 449 -7.93 22.76 5.45
C SER A 449 -8.40 23.59 4.24
N LEU A 450 -9.12 22.98 3.30
CA LEU A 450 -9.72 23.63 2.14
C LEU A 450 -11.05 24.32 2.46
N LEU A 451 -11.64 24.10 3.65
CA LEU A 451 -12.80 24.86 4.15
C LEU A 451 -12.30 26.16 4.79
N LYS A 452 -12.09 27.19 3.97
CA LYS A 452 -11.56 28.49 4.42
C LYS A 452 -12.54 29.64 4.19
N PRO A 453 -12.49 30.70 5.02
CA PRO A 453 -13.32 31.88 4.83
C PRO A 453 -13.13 32.53 3.45
N PRO A 454 -14.15 33.23 2.91
CA PRO A 454 -14.07 33.94 1.64
C PRO A 454 -12.84 34.86 1.50
N THR A 455 -12.41 35.48 2.60
CA THR A 455 -11.30 36.44 2.66
C THR A 455 -9.92 35.83 2.40
N VAL A 456 -9.74 34.52 2.59
CA VAL A 456 -8.45 33.84 2.38
C VAL A 456 -8.37 33.37 0.92
N PRO A 457 -7.40 33.79 0.09
CA PRO A 457 -7.32 33.40 -1.32
C PRO A 457 -6.94 31.92 -1.53
N GLY A 458 -7.06 31.45 -2.78
CA GLY A 458 -6.63 30.11 -3.21
C GLY A 458 -7.75 29.05 -3.23
N PRO A 459 -7.39 27.78 -3.51
CA PRO A 459 -8.33 26.70 -3.75
C PRO A 459 -9.11 26.32 -2.50
N ARG A 460 -10.39 25.98 -2.63
CA ARG A 460 -11.28 25.75 -1.48
C ARG A 460 -12.45 24.84 -1.80
N PHE A 461 -13.05 24.27 -0.76
CA PHE A 461 -14.43 23.77 -0.81
C PHE A 461 -15.41 24.85 -0.36
N VAL A 462 -16.53 24.98 -1.05
CA VAL A 462 -17.65 25.85 -0.63
C VAL A 462 -18.97 25.08 -0.64
N THR A 463 -19.82 25.36 0.35
CA THR A 463 -21.24 24.98 0.32
C THR A 463 -22.03 25.95 -0.58
N LEU A 464 -23.32 25.70 -0.79
CA LEU A 464 -24.17 26.62 -1.57
C LEU A 464 -24.17 28.03 -0.98
N GLU A 465 -24.40 28.15 0.34
CA GLU A 465 -24.31 29.44 1.03
C GLU A 465 -22.91 30.05 0.98
N GLY A 466 -21.86 29.23 1.07
CA GLY A 466 -20.47 29.70 0.96
C GLY A 466 -20.12 30.21 -0.43
N LEU A 467 -20.67 29.61 -1.50
CA LEU A 467 -20.51 30.08 -2.86
C LEU A 467 -21.23 31.41 -3.08
N LEU A 468 -22.46 31.54 -2.57
CA LEU A 468 -23.21 32.81 -2.58
C LEU A 468 -22.47 33.91 -1.82
N GLU A 469 -21.90 33.60 -0.65
CA GLU A 469 -21.09 34.55 0.13
C GLU A 469 -19.81 34.96 -0.61
N LEU A 470 -19.09 33.98 -1.16
CA LEU A 470 -17.87 34.22 -1.95
C LEU A 470 -18.16 35.09 -3.18
N TRP A 471 -19.24 34.80 -3.89
CA TRP A 471 -19.66 35.57 -5.06
C TRP A 471 -20.11 36.97 -4.66
N SER A 472 -20.90 37.12 -3.59
CA SER A 472 -21.30 38.43 -3.04
C SER A 472 -20.13 39.29 -2.58
N HIS A 473 -19.02 38.67 -2.15
CA HIS A 473 -17.82 39.41 -1.78
C HIS A 473 -17.06 39.94 -3.02
N ARG A 474 -17.20 39.28 -4.17
CA ARG A 474 -16.52 39.63 -5.43
C ARG A 474 -17.39 40.49 -6.37
N ALA A 475 -18.72 40.33 -6.32
CA ALA A 475 -19.70 41.02 -7.15
C ALA A 475 -20.47 42.10 -6.36
N SER A 476 -21.09 43.05 -7.06
CA SER A 476 -21.97 44.05 -6.43
C SER A 476 -23.28 43.42 -5.94
N ALA A 477 -23.92 44.01 -4.92
CA ALA A 477 -25.24 43.58 -4.45
C ALA A 477 -26.30 43.56 -5.58
N GLU A 478 -26.17 44.48 -6.53
CA GLU A 478 -27.00 44.57 -7.75
C GLU A 478 -26.91 43.30 -8.63
N THR A 479 -25.85 42.51 -8.50
CA THR A 479 -25.61 41.30 -9.30
C THR A 479 -26.17 40.03 -8.67
N VAL A 480 -26.14 39.95 -7.33
CA VAL A 480 -26.55 38.76 -6.56
C VAL A 480 -28.06 38.74 -6.30
N MET A 481 -28.67 39.89 -6.04
CA MET A 481 -30.11 39.99 -5.74
C MET A 481 -31.00 39.39 -6.86
N PRO A 482 -30.75 39.63 -8.16
CA PRO A 482 -31.55 39.04 -9.22
C PRO A 482 -31.48 37.52 -9.29
N PHE A 483 -30.32 36.91 -8.96
CA PHE A 483 -30.20 35.46 -8.87
C PHE A 483 -31.14 34.90 -7.80
N MET A 484 -31.06 35.42 -6.58
CA MET A 484 -31.88 34.95 -5.45
C MET A 484 -33.38 35.19 -5.67
N ALA A 485 -33.75 36.30 -6.30
CA ALA A 485 -35.15 36.57 -6.67
C ALA A 485 -35.67 35.54 -7.70
N GLY A 486 -34.84 35.14 -8.66
CA GLY A 486 -35.18 34.08 -9.62
C GLY A 486 -35.36 32.73 -8.95
N ILE A 487 -34.48 32.38 -8.01
CA ILE A 487 -34.62 31.14 -7.22
C ILE A 487 -35.90 31.17 -6.38
N GLU A 488 -36.18 32.26 -5.65
CA GLU A 488 -37.40 32.41 -4.86
C GLU A 488 -38.67 32.30 -5.71
N ALA A 489 -38.65 32.84 -6.93
CA ALA A 489 -39.79 32.75 -7.85
C ALA A 489 -40.11 31.30 -8.27
N VAL A 490 -39.09 30.44 -8.35
CA VAL A 490 -39.22 29.04 -8.76
C VAL A 490 -39.48 28.12 -7.56
N SER A 491 -38.73 28.30 -6.47
CA SER A 491 -38.77 27.41 -5.31
C SER A 491 -39.78 27.83 -4.24
N GLY A 492 -40.25 29.09 -4.28
CA GLY A 492 -41.07 29.72 -3.25
C GLY A 492 -40.30 30.21 -2.02
N THR A 493 -38.96 30.10 -1.99
CA THR A 493 -38.13 30.56 -0.86
C THR A 493 -36.69 30.88 -1.27
N PRO A 494 -36.10 31.99 -0.78
CA PRO A 494 -34.66 32.26 -0.95
C PRO A 494 -33.81 31.63 0.15
N ASP A 495 -34.42 30.98 1.15
CA ASP A 495 -33.72 30.40 2.29
C ASP A 495 -33.01 29.10 1.91
N VAL A 496 -31.68 29.10 2.01
CA VAL A 496 -30.83 27.96 1.61
C VAL A 496 -31.13 26.68 2.40
N GLU A 497 -31.53 26.78 3.67
CA GLU A 497 -31.86 25.59 4.46
C GLU A 497 -33.21 25.00 4.05
N GLN A 498 -34.20 25.84 3.71
CA GLN A 498 -35.47 25.38 3.15
C GLN A 498 -35.29 24.76 1.76
N LEU A 499 -34.49 25.38 0.88
CA LEU A 499 -34.13 24.82 -0.43
C LEU A 499 -33.53 23.43 -0.29
N ARG A 500 -32.57 23.29 0.63
CA ARG A 500 -31.94 22.00 0.94
C ARG A 500 -32.93 20.95 1.44
N GLN A 501 -33.80 21.31 2.39
CA GLN A 501 -34.83 20.39 2.91
C GLN A 501 -35.83 19.95 1.85
N ALA A 502 -36.08 20.81 0.86
CA ALA A 502 -36.93 20.52 -0.28
C ALA A 502 -36.20 19.83 -1.46
N GLY A 503 -34.90 19.53 -1.34
CA GLY A 503 -34.12 18.79 -2.34
C GLY A 503 -33.56 19.64 -3.49
N TRP A 504 -33.59 20.98 -3.38
CA TRP A 504 -33.16 21.90 -4.44
C TRP A 504 -31.66 22.21 -4.44
N GLU A 505 -30.89 21.71 -3.47
CA GLU A 505 -29.50 22.15 -3.25
C GLU A 505 -28.59 21.91 -4.47
N GLU A 506 -28.71 20.75 -5.12
CA GLU A 506 -27.92 20.41 -6.32
C GLU A 506 -28.30 21.26 -7.52
N ASP A 507 -29.60 21.38 -7.81
CA ASP A 507 -30.13 22.18 -8.92
C ASP A 507 -29.73 23.66 -8.80
N VAL A 508 -29.87 24.23 -7.59
CA VAL A 508 -29.50 25.62 -7.33
C VAL A 508 -27.98 25.81 -7.44
N MET A 509 -27.17 24.83 -7.01
CA MET A 509 -25.72 24.88 -7.18
C MET A 509 -25.34 24.89 -8.67
N ILE A 510 -25.93 24.01 -9.49
CA ILE A 510 -25.70 23.95 -10.95
C ILE A 510 -26.04 25.29 -11.59
N LEU A 511 -27.23 25.82 -11.31
CA LEU A 511 -27.70 27.10 -11.86
C LEU A 511 -26.82 28.26 -11.38
N LEU A 512 -26.39 28.28 -10.13
CA LEU A 512 -25.51 29.31 -9.59
C LEU A 512 -24.15 29.32 -10.30
N LEU A 513 -23.53 28.15 -10.53
CA LEU A 513 -22.26 28.05 -11.26
C LEU A 513 -22.38 28.58 -12.69
N CYS A 514 -23.48 28.22 -13.38
CA CYS A 514 -23.75 28.72 -14.72
C CYS A 514 -24.01 30.23 -14.74
N TYR A 515 -24.79 30.75 -13.79
CA TYR A 515 -25.09 32.17 -13.66
C TYR A 515 -23.82 32.99 -13.39
N ILE A 516 -22.95 32.52 -12.49
CA ILE A 516 -21.65 33.15 -12.20
C ILE A 516 -20.77 33.19 -13.46
N TYR A 517 -20.73 32.10 -14.23
CA TYR A 517 -19.99 32.05 -15.48
C TYR A 517 -20.52 33.04 -16.52
N LEU A 518 -21.84 33.08 -16.73
CA LEU A 518 -22.47 34.01 -17.69
C LEU A 518 -22.16 35.46 -17.34
N GLU A 519 -22.20 35.78 -16.05
CA GLU A 519 -21.86 37.11 -15.54
C GLU A 519 -20.40 37.46 -15.81
N ALA A 520 -19.47 36.57 -15.46
CA ALA A 520 -18.04 36.77 -15.70
C ALA A 520 -17.72 36.89 -17.20
N ALA A 521 -18.42 36.14 -18.05
CA ALA A 521 -18.29 36.12 -19.49
C ALA A 521 -19.04 37.24 -20.21
N ARG A 522 -19.57 38.25 -19.52
CA ARG A 522 -20.19 39.42 -20.17
C ARG A 522 -19.15 40.17 -21.03
N PRO A 523 -19.42 40.43 -22.33
CA PRO A 523 -18.57 41.29 -23.14
C PRO A 523 -18.51 42.69 -22.52
N GLY A 524 -17.32 43.15 -22.14
CA GLY A 524 -17.18 44.40 -21.39
C GLY A 524 -17.79 45.62 -22.11
N GLN A 525 -18.62 46.38 -21.39
CA GLN A 525 -18.72 47.83 -21.62
C GLN A 525 -17.30 48.39 -21.49
N GLY A 526 -16.75 48.84 -22.61
CA GLY A 526 -15.38 49.31 -22.70
C GLY A 526 -15.07 50.38 -21.66
N ARG A 527 -13.88 50.24 -21.05
CA ARG A 527 -13.04 51.35 -20.60
C ARG A 527 -13.32 52.57 -21.48
N ARG A 528 -13.80 53.67 -20.89
CA ARG A 528 -13.77 55.00 -21.52
C ARG A 528 -12.32 55.33 -21.86
N SER A 529 -11.92 55.02 -23.10
CA SER A 529 -10.79 55.67 -23.74
C SER A 529 -11.36 56.77 -24.63
N THR A 530 -10.90 57.97 -24.38
CA THR A 530 -11.27 59.19 -25.10
C THR A 530 -10.95 59.01 -26.58
N VAL A 531 -12.01 58.97 -27.40
CA VAL A 531 -11.92 58.98 -28.86
C VAL A 531 -11.31 60.31 -29.31
N GLY A 532 -10.10 60.24 -29.86
CA GLY A 532 -9.57 61.18 -30.84
C GLY A 532 -9.88 60.64 -32.23
N ASP A 533 -10.53 61.49 -33.02
CA ASP A 533 -11.06 61.35 -34.36
C ASP A 533 -10.05 60.80 -35.40
N HIS A 534 -10.46 59.78 -36.18
CA HIS A 534 -10.44 59.74 -37.66
C HIS A 534 -10.57 58.32 -38.21
N GLY A 535 -11.48 58.15 -39.17
CA GLY A 535 -11.98 56.86 -39.65
C GLY A 535 -11.16 56.16 -40.74
N ASN A 536 -11.43 54.86 -40.89
CA ASN A 536 -11.78 54.25 -42.17
C ASN A 536 -12.27 52.80 -41.95
N VAL A 537 -13.12 52.35 -42.87
CA VAL A 537 -13.84 51.06 -42.86
C VAL A 537 -13.01 49.96 -43.53
N ALA A 538 -13.26 48.72 -43.07
CA ALA A 538 -12.99 47.41 -43.67
C ALA A 538 -11.61 46.77 -43.46
N THR A 539 -11.58 45.79 -42.55
CA THR A 539 -11.12 44.41 -42.81
C THR A 539 -11.60 43.53 -41.64
N VAL A 540 -12.34 42.45 -41.92
CA VAL A 540 -12.58 41.37 -40.94
C VAL A 540 -11.23 40.68 -40.70
N PRO A 541 -10.63 40.74 -39.50
CA PRO A 541 -9.48 39.91 -39.20
C PRO A 541 -9.99 38.52 -38.84
N THR A 542 -9.54 37.53 -39.59
CA THR A 542 -9.45 36.14 -39.13
C THR A 542 -8.87 36.14 -37.71
N SER A 543 -9.66 35.75 -36.71
CA SER A 543 -9.25 35.72 -35.31
C SER A 543 -8.09 34.75 -35.15
N SER A 544 -6.89 35.29 -35.00
CA SER A 544 -5.74 34.58 -34.46
C SER A 544 -6.08 34.05 -33.07
N ARG A 545 -5.40 32.97 -32.67
CA ARG A 545 -5.42 32.30 -31.36
C ARG A 545 -5.15 33.20 -30.13
N GLU A 546 -5.09 34.52 -30.28
CA GLU A 546 -4.61 35.49 -29.28
C GLU A 546 -5.72 36.34 -28.63
N THR A 547 -7.01 36.09 -28.91
CA THR A 547 -8.14 36.77 -28.26
C THR A 547 -9.06 35.80 -27.52
N ARG A 548 -8.52 34.86 -26.75
CA ARG A 548 -9.31 34.13 -25.73
C ARG A 548 -9.41 35.01 -24.49
N GLY A 549 -10.63 35.32 -24.06
CA GLY A 549 -10.88 36.08 -22.85
C GLY A 549 -10.49 35.29 -21.61
N TRP A 550 -10.12 35.98 -20.54
CA TRP A 550 -9.73 35.43 -19.23
C TRP A 550 -10.73 34.43 -18.62
N THR A 551 -11.96 34.38 -19.16
CA THR A 551 -13.07 33.51 -18.75
C THR A 551 -13.02 32.11 -19.35
N GLU A 552 -12.40 31.92 -20.52
CA GLU A 552 -12.22 30.57 -21.10
C GLU A 552 -11.03 29.83 -20.46
N ASP A 553 -9.94 30.54 -20.13
CA ASP A 553 -8.76 29.97 -19.47
C ASP A 553 -9.01 29.60 -17.98
N ALA A 554 -10.14 30.03 -17.41
CA ALA A 554 -10.54 29.74 -16.03
C ALA A 554 -11.46 28.51 -15.89
N LEU A 555 -11.94 27.95 -17.01
CA LEU A 555 -12.80 26.77 -16.98
C LEU A 555 -12.02 25.51 -16.60
N PRO A 556 -12.62 24.57 -15.85
CA PRO A 556 -12.02 23.25 -15.66
C PRO A 556 -11.74 22.57 -16.99
N GLU A 557 -10.62 21.84 -17.08
CA GLU A 557 -10.15 21.16 -18.31
C GLU A 557 -11.13 20.15 -18.93
N TYR A 558 -12.15 19.71 -18.18
CA TYR A 558 -13.19 18.78 -18.64
C TYR A 558 -14.45 19.47 -19.18
N VAL A 559 -14.51 20.81 -19.09
CA VAL A 559 -15.62 21.62 -19.61
C VAL A 559 -15.26 22.06 -21.02
N ASP A 560 -16.06 21.67 -22.01
CA ASP A 560 -15.93 22.11 -23.40
C ASP A 560 -17.27 22.69 -23.89
N LEU A 561 -17.35 24.02 -23.96
CA LEU A 561 -18.53 24.74 -24.42
C LEU A 561 -18.54 24.96 -25.94
N ALA A 562 -17.47 24.59 -26.66
CA ALA A 562 -17.33 24.81 -28.10
C ALA A 562 -17.65 23.55 -28.92
N GLU A 563 -17.21 22.38 -28.44
CA GLU A 563 -17.48 21.07 -29.03
C GLU A 563 -18.14 20.15 -28.00
N PRO A 564 -19.46 20.28 -27.78
CA PRO A 564 -20.13 19.43 -26.82
C PRO A 564 -20.08 17.98 -27.26
N ARG A 565 -19.60 17.11 -26.37
CA ARG A 565 -19.52 15.67 -26.63
C ARG A 565 -20.92 15.09 -26.60
N THR A 566 -21.54 15.00 -27.76
CA THR A 566 -22.82 14.31 -27.97
C THR A 566 -22.54 12.84 -28.24
N GLU A 567 -22.23 12.07 -27.20
CA GLU A 567 -22.40 10.62 -27.27
C GLU A 567 -23.84 10.26 -26.87
N GLU A 568 -24.40 9.22 -27.49
CA GLU A 568 -25.75 8.68 -27.21
C GLU A 568 -25.95 8.21 -25.75
N GLN A 569 -24.94 8.31 -24.88
CA GLN A 569 -24.95 7.78 -23.51
C GLN A 569 -25.50 8.73 -22.44
N ASP A 570 -25.76 10.02 -22.75
CA ASP A 570 -26.08 11.04 -21.73
C ASP A 570 -27.51 11.62 -21.81
N SER A 571 -28.47 10.84 -22.32
CA SER A 571 -29.86 11.30 -22.46
C SER A 571 -30.46 11.82 -21.13
N GLY A 572 -30.15 11.17 -20.00
CA GLY A 572 -30.65 11.57 -18.69
C GLY A 572 -30.06 12.88 -18.16
N VAL A 573 -28.80 13.18 -18.48
CA VAL A 573 -28.14 14.44 -18.09
C VAL A 573 -28.71 15.60 -18.89
N LEU A 574 -28.93 15.40 -20.20
CA LEU A 574 -29.58 16.39 -21.06
C LEU A 574 -31.07 16.59 -20.71
N ASP A 575 -31.76 15.54 -20.27
CA ASP A 575 -33.15 15.63 -19.79
C ASP A 575 -33.22 16.47 -18.50
N HIS A 576 -32.32 16.23 -17.53
CA HIS A 576 -32.24 17.04 -16.31
C HIS A 576 -31.90 18.51 -16.62
N ALA A 577 -30.91 18.74 -17.48
CA ALA A 577 -30.55 20.09 -17.92
C ALA A 577 -31.68 20.80 -18.66
N SER A 578 -32.48 20.07 -19.44
CA SER A 578 -33.68 20.59 -20.10
C SER A 578 -34.77 20.96 -19.10
N GLY A 579 -34.96 20.16 -18.04
CA GLY A 579 -35.85 20.51 -16.93
C GLY A 579 -35.40 21.78 -16.20
N LEU A 580 -34.09 21.93 -15.97
CA LEU A 580 -33.53 23.16 -15.38
C LEU A 580 -33.71 24.39 -16.28
N MET A 581 -33.74 24.24 -17.60
CA MET A 581 -34.05 25.33 -18.53
C MET A 581 -35.48 25.87 -18.38
N GLU A 582 -36.45 25.04 -18.01
CA GLU A 582 -37.82 25.51 -17.72
C GLU A 582 -37.83 26.43 -16.48
N LEU A 583 -36.97 26.14 -15.51
CA LEU A 583 -36.79 26.97 -14.31
C LEU A 583 -36.12 28.29 -14.65
N VAL A 584 -35.08 28.27 -15.48
CA VAL A 584 -34.42 29.48 -16.00
C VAL A 584 -35.43 30.39 -16.68
N ALA A 585 -36.28 29.84 -17.56
CA ALA A 585 -37.32 30.61 -18.25
C ALA A 585 -38.36 31.20 -17.27
N THR A 586 -38.71 30.46 -16.21
CA THR A 586 -39.61 30.93 -15.17
C THR A 586 -38.99 32.08 -14.36
N ALA A 587 -37.72 31.94 -13.98
CA ALA A 587 -36.97 32.98 -13.27
C ALA A 587 -36.83 34.26 -14.11
N ALA A 588 -36.49 34.12 -15.39
CA ALA A 588 -36.41 35.22 -16.37
C ALA A 588 -37.71 36.02 -16.45
N GLY A 589 -38.85 35.34 -16.57
CA GLY A 589 -40.17 35.97 -16.67
C GLY A 589 -40.63 36.73 -15.42
N GLN A 590 -40.06 36.44 -14.24
CA GLN A 590 -40.47 37.03 -12.95
C GLN A 590 -39.53 38.13 -12.45
N VAL A 591 -38.24 38.08 -12.78
CA VAL A 591 -37.24 39.05 -12.30
C VAL A 591 -37.23 40.36 -13.12
N GLY A 592 -37.88 40.37 -14.29
CA GLY A 592 -38.09 41.55 -15.12
C GLY A 592 -37.04 41.72 -16.22
N ALA A 593 -37.51 41.90 -17.46
CA ALA A 593 -36.69 41.86 -18.67
C ALA A 593 -35.58 42.94 -18.68
N GLY A 594 -34.32 42.50 -18.71
CA GLY A 594 -33.15 43.35 -19.01
C GLY A 594 -32.25 43.73 -17.82
N ASP A 595 -32.63 43.39 -16.59
CA ASP A 595 -31.88 43.73 -15.37
C ASP A 595 -31.16 42.52 -14.72
N SER A 596 -31.29 41.29 -15.25
CA SER A 596 -30.70 40.06 -14.68
C SER A 596 -30.00 39.17 -15.70
N MET A 597 -29.17 38.21 -15.26
CA MET A 597 -28.63 37.17 -16.17
C MET A 597 -29.60 36.03 -16.44
N TRP A 598 -30.79 36.01 -15.85
CA TRP A 598 -31.79 34.99 -16.20
C TRP A 598 -32.30 35.17 -17.64
N ASP A 599 -32.31 36.39 -18.15
CA ASP A 599 -32.69 36.72 -19.54
C ASP A 599 -31.54 36.58 -20.56
N ASP A 600 -30.37 36.07 -20.15
CA ASP A 600 -29.22 35.96 -21.05
C ASP A 600 -29.45 34.86 -22.10
N ASP A 601 -29.41 35.23 -23.39
CA ASP A 601 -29.64 34.32 -24.53
C ASP A 601 -28.65 33.14 -24.59
N ARG A 602 -27.55 33.17 -23.81
CA ARG A 602 -26.57 32.07 -23.73
C ARG A 602 -27.03 30.93 -22.83
N TRP A 603 -28.09 31.10 -22.04
CA TRP A 603 -28.69 29.96 -21.34
C TRP A 603 -29.16 28.91 -22.33
N CYS A 604 -28.65 27.69 -22.16
CA CYS A 604 -29.08 26.53 -22.91
C CYS A 604 -28.83 25.27 -22.08
N ALA A 605 -29.54 24.18 -22.40
CA ALA A 605 -29.35 22.89 -21.72
C ALA A 605 -27.88 22.45 -21.76
N LEU A 606 -27.15 22.79 -22.84
CA LEU A 606 -25.74 22.49 -22.97
C LEU A 606 -24.87 23.19 -21.93
N LEU A 607 -25.08 24.49 -21.70
CA LEU A 607 -24.36 25.22 -20.66
C LEU A 607 -24.61 24.59 -19.29
N ILE A 608 -25.86 24.23 -19.00
CA ILE A 608 -26.26 23.62 -17.73
C ILE A 608 -25.58 22.27 -17.53
N SER A 609 -25.60 21.39 -18.54
CA SER A 609 -24.99 20.06 -18.44
C SER A 609 -23.46 20.12 -18.44
N GLU A 610 -22.85 20.83 -19.39
CA GLU A 610 -21.40 20.83 -19.61
C GLU A 610 -20.62 21.63 -18.56
N LEU A 611 -21.20 22.71 -18.03
CA LEU A 611 -20.54 23.52 -17.02
C LEU A 611 -21.02 23.13 -15.62
N GLY A 612 -22.25 23.50 -15.27
CA GLY A 612 -22.76 23.33 -13.91
C GLY A 612 -22.85 21.86 -13.49
N GLY A 613 -23.38 21.02 -14.38
CA GLY A 613 -23.52 19.57 -14.18
C GLY A 613 -22.17 18.88 -13.97
N LYS A 614 -21.24 19.01 -14.93
CA LYS A 614 -19.90 18.41 -14.81
C LYS A 614 -19.10 18.94 -13.61
N MET A 615 -19.18 20.24 -13.32
CA MET A 615 -18.53 20.79 -12.13
C MET A 615 -19.08 20.17 -10.84
N LEU A 616 -20.41 20.01 -10.73
CA LEU A 616 -21.01 19.33 -9.59
C LEU A 616 -20.62 17.85 -9.53
N GLN A 617 -20.61 17.15 -10.67
CA GLN A 617 -20.27 15.73 -10.78
C GLN A 617 -18.81 15.45 -10.39
N PHE A 618 -17.86 16.22 -10.93
CA PHE A 618 -16.42 15.92 -10.83
C PHE A 618 -15.71 16.67 -9.72
N ASP A 619 -16.21 17.83 -9.32
CA ASP A 619 -15.64 18.66 -8.27
C ASP A 619 -16.56 18.79 -7.03
N GLY A 620 -17.78 18.25 -7.08
CA GLY A 620 -18.68 18.13 -5.95
C GLY A 620 -18.48 16.86 -5.11
N LEU A 621 -18.73 16.96 -3.81
CA LEU A 621 -18.77 15.85 -2.86
C LEU A 621 -19.47 16.22 -1.55
N THR A 622 -19.83 15.23 -0.75
CA THR A 622 -20.39 15.45 0.59
C THR A 622 -19.28 15.50 1.64
N MET A 623 -19.27 16.56 2.45
CA MET A 623 -18.31 16.75 3.55
C MET A 623 -19.02 17.13 4.85
N MET A 624 -18.39 16.79 5.99
CA MET A 624 -18.78 17.34 7.28
C MET A 624 -18.24 18.77 7.40
N VAL A 625 -19.15 19.74 7.46
CA VAL A 625 -18.84 21.17 7.54
C VAL A 625 -19.33 21.71 8.89
N PRO A 626 -18.53 22.55 9.60
CA PRO A 626 -18.96 23.19 10.84
C PRO A 626 -20.19 24.07 10.63
N ARG A 627 -21.18 23.99 11.53
CA ARG A 627 -22.33 24.91 11.50
C ARG A 627 -21.90 26.32 11.90
N ALA A 628 -22.48 27.34 11.27
CA ALA A 628 -22.16 28.74 11.51
C ALA A 628 -22.28 29.18 13.00
N HIS A 629 -23.09 28.51 13.83
CA HIS A 629 -23.39 28.91 15.22
C HIS A 629 -23.20 27.80 16.27
N GLY A 630 -22.32 26.83 16.03
CA GLY A 630 -22.02 25.81 17.06
C GLY A 630 -20.89 24.85 16.70
N SER A 631 -20.45 24.04 17.67
CA SER A 631 -19.42 23.01 17.50
C SER A 631 -19.90 21.76 16.75
N ALA A 632 -21.17 21.72 16.32
CA ALA A 632 -21.74 20.59 15.60
C ALA A 632 -21.43 20.69 14.09
N GLU A 633 -20.87 19.62 13.52
CA GLU A 633 -20.70 19.48 12.07
C GLU A 633 -21.99 18.93 11.42
N ALA A 634 -22.24 19.28 10.17
CA ALA A 634 -23.31 18.71 9.35
C ALA A 634 -22.76 18.21 8.01
N ALA A 635 -23.30 17.11 7.49
CA ALA A 635 -23.03 16.67 6.14
C ALA A 635 -23.63 17.69 5.15
N ARG A 636 -22.78 18.27 4.31
CA ARG A 636 -23.16 19.27 3.30
C ARG A 636 -22.56 18.90 1.96
N LEU A 637 -23.30 19.16 0.90
CA LEU A 637 -22.76 19.21 -0.45
C LEU A 637 -21.77 20.38 -0.53
N VAL A 638 -20.57 20.10 -1.00
CA VAL A 638 -19.56 21.10 -1.28
C VAL A 638 -19.02 20.94 -2.68
N ILE A 639 -18.59 22.04 -3.29
CA ILE A 639 -17.90 22.03 -4.57
C ILE A 639 -16.48 22.60 -4.42
N TYR A 640 -15.52 21.94 -5.06
CA TYR A 640 -14.13 22.39 -5.09
C TYR A 640 -13.92 23.48 -6.14
N LEU A 641 -13.34 24.61 -5.72
CA LEU A 641 -12.97 25.73 -6.58
C LEU A 641 -11.44 25.85 -6.64
N ARG A 642 -10.89 26.00 -7.85
CA ARG A 642 -9.45 25.85 -8.12
C ARG A 642 -8.57 27.06 -7.76
N ALA A 643 -9.14 28.27 -7.65
CA ALA A 643 -8.66 29.52 -7.00
C ALA A 643 -9.15 30.75 -7.77
#